data_AF-A0A2V8SDI1-F1
#
_entry.id   AF-A0A2V8SDI1-F1
#
_cell.length_a   1.000
_cell.length_b   1.000
_cell.length_c   1.000
_cell.angle_alpha   90.00
_cell.angle_beta   90.00
_cell.angle_gamma   90.00
#
_symmetry.space_group_name_H-M   'P 1'
#
loop_
_entity.id
_entity.type
_entity.pdbx_description
1 polymer ?
#
loop_
_entity_poly.entity_id
_entity_poly.type
_entity_poly.pdbx_seq_one_letter_code
_entity_poly.pdbx_strand_id
1 'polypeptide(L)'
;MSKSRFVLKPARVGGSASSDLTRYIAKSKLDKRREGEHARPLFNDEKDDLTFWEARKWLSITGGALPREDVLHYVLSFEVVKDYESLGKTDAERMEKVRAYLRRALEKAARQAGLESWRWAAGIHLNKPHPHVHILINKNAIDARGELRRVEKLLPPLVAHYNNRADETREFDYGVIINSFAADVDARLRDRVHERTLPGRNGRQTETSRERPDRRSDRILLGESMWARHTVEQLERETLALKTHGDKRRFRLFDPTHERVRRVSAHDIRRRAYAEANRLVANVNFSSPEARAHARQQALDDNLARHSQALAEHEEKVQEHLARLEARLNQARENYKMLAPHVENLRARYREKGEPLPLPMLSPEQVGKLQDAAVEARDVARIRTLEKIRLGLAAERGTPTRTQHERGRLAAQLREAGTDLAARRERERQFEQGFHLTRWDIKGTRWSLAGLDARLEKERVQTSFIHVGISAWVPSWKRQSQEETTRLQEIRREVEESIRARQQELLEERERAAATVQALTEIRDGEARIQDGRGSLNPSPIYTRAELDRMESHAYTTRDPHLLMEVNDARLEKLMRLPAEKRPPLHKLAAEAEARAFVAELDFRRAQKSRAEQARWGRYTPVAARLQDGSLITGSVRQTEVLSRADAIIHIVEGSPEKRERARAITRSAAIHAAETQAAYEAAAKYLAAARQIASEYREELEEMGRGVPQPAFNPKDLSRIDLHRAQSENREERRSLQQLLDRSELIPGMEHDRSGRDYPQAGDDHLHASREPKVHAAEPPTHVR
;
A
#
# COMPACT_ATOMS: atom_id res chain seq x y z
N MET A 1 29.80 19.01 -16.51
CA MET A 1 30.59 18.68 -15.29
C MET A 1 30.56 17.17 -15.10
N SER A 2 31.72 16.52 -15.01
CA SER A 2 31.81 15.08 -14.70
C SER A 2 31.24 14.85 -13.30
N LYS A 3 30.28 13.92 -13.15
CA LYS A 3 29.76 13.55 -11.82
C LYS A 3 30.92 12.97 -10.99
N SER A 4 31.03 13.38 -9.73
CA SER A 4 32.01 12.80 -8.80
C SER A 4 31.88 11.29 -8.71
N ARG A 5 33.01 10.60 -8.62
CA ARG A 5 33.06 9.15 -8.34
C ARG A 5 32.77 8.82 -6.88
N PHE A 6 32.89 9.82 -6.01
CA PHE A 6 32.67 9.69 -4.57
C PHE A 6 31.82 10.84 -4.05
N VAL A 7 30.96 10.54 -3.07
CA VAL A 7 30.12 11.55 -2.41
C VAL A 7 30.32 11.46 -0.91
N LEU A 8 30.66 12.58 -0.28
CA LEU A 8 30.71 12.72 1.17
C LEU A 8 29.54 13.60 1.61
N LYS A 9 28.63 13.04 2.40
CA LYS A 9 27.43 13.76 2.87
C LYS A 9 27.22 13.64 4.38
N PRO A 10 26.74 14.68 5.06
CA PRO A 10 26.32 14.57 6.46
C PRO A 10 25.11 13.62 6.54
N ALA A 11 25.14 12.69 7.50
CA ALA A 11 24.04 11.79 7.77
C ALA A 11 23.13 12.38 8.84
N ARG A 12 21.86 12.59 8.50
CA ARG A 12 20.81 12.96 9.47
C ARG A 12 20.27 11.69 10.12
N VAL A 13 20.48 11.54 11.42
CA VAL A 13 19.92 10.41 12.17
C VAL A 13 18.56 10.85 12.75
N GLY A 14 17.46 10.46 12.11
CA GLY A 14 16.11 10.73 12.63
C GLY A 14 15.79 9.79 13.80
N GLY A 15 15.59 10.34 15.02
CA GLY A 15 15.20 9.59 16.21
C GLY A 15 15.61 10.29 17.51
N SER A 16 14.69 10.37 18.48
CA SER A 16 14.85 11.03 19.78
C SER A 16 15.63 10.20 20.83
N ALA A 17 15.97 8.94 20.53
CA ALA A 17 16.75 8.09 21.41
C ALA A 17 18.25 8.20 21.08
N SER A 18 19.03 8.67 22.05
CA SER A 18 20.50 8.80 22.05
C SER A 18 21.25 7.45 22.07
N SER A 19 20.61 6.33 21.73
CA SER A 19 21.22 5.00 21.83
C SER A 19 22.16 4.69 20.67
N ASP A 20 23.43 5.05 20.88
CA ASP A 20 24.66 4.39 20.41
C ASP A 20 24.92 4.33 18.89
N LEU A 21 25.34 5.46 18.29
CA LEU A 21 25.69 5.58 16.86
C LEU A 21 26.73 4.54 16.39
N THR A 22 27.69 4.18 17.25
CA THR A 22 28.69 3.14 16.95
C THR A 22 28.01 1.77 16.80
N ARG A 23 27.04 1.45 17.66
CA ARG A 23 26.22 0.23 17.56
C ARG A 23 25.37 0.24 16.29
N TYR A 24 24.80 1.38 15.93
CA TYR A 24 24.07 1.53 14.67
C TYR A 24 24.97 1.19 13.47
N ILE A 25 26.18 1.75 13.39
CA ILE A 25 27.11 1.45 12.29
C ILE A 25 27.51 -0.02 12.32
N ALA A 26 27.81 -0.58 13.49
CA ALA A 26 28.27 -1.97 13.58
C ALA A 26 27.18 -3.00 13.23
N LYS A 27 25.90 -2.76 13.58
CA LYS A 27 24.84 -3.79 13.50
C LYS A 27 23.74 -3.51 12.47
N SER A 28 23.60 -2.28 11.99
CA SER A 28 22.47 -1.93 11.13
C SER A 28 22.60 -2.55 9.75
N LYS A 29 21.57 -3.30 9.33
CA LYS A 29 21.37 -3.77 7.95
C LYS A 29 22.60 -4.53 7.41
N LEU A 30 23.10 -5.55 8.13
CA LEU A 30 24.20 -6.41 7.66
C LEU A 30 23.83 -7.14 6.37
N ASP A 31 24.71 -7.11 5.38
CA ASP A 31 24.72 -8.09 4.30
C ASP A 31 25.42 -9.35 4.82
N LYS A 32 24.63 -10.32 5.29
CA LYS A 32 25.15 -11.56 5.87
C LYS A 32 26.13 -12.30 4.96
N ARG A 33 25.99 -12.17 3.63
CA ARG A 33 26.86 -12.87 2.68
C ARG A 33 28.22 -12.19 2.55
N ARG A 34 28.25 -10.86 2.57
CA ARG A 34 29.47 -10.07 2.33
C ARG A 34 30.17 -9.63 3.61
N GLU A 35 29.40 -9.40 4.66
CA GLU A 35 29.85 -8.80 5.93
C GLU A 35 29.83 -9.81 7.09
N GLY A 36 29.22 -10.99 6.90
CA GLY A 36 29.06 -12.00 7.95
C GLY A 36 27.85 -11.74 8.87
N GLU A 37 27.66 -12.62 9.84
CA GLU A 37 26.51 -12.57 10.76
C GLU A 37 26.76 -11.73 12.03
N HIS A 38 28.02 -11.43 12.33
CA HIS A 38 28.41 -10.68 13.52
C HIS A 38 28.40 -9.17 13.27
N ALA A 39 28.50 -8.39 14.34
CA ALA A 39 28.64 -6.95 14.22
C ALA A 39 29.90 -6.62 13.41
N ARG A 40 29.81 -5.65 12.49
CA ARG A 40 30.97 -5.20 11.71
C ARG A 40 32.05 -4.70 12.66
N PRO A 41 33.31 -5.07 12.45
CA PRO A 41 34.41 -4.37 13.11
C PRO A 41 34.40 -2.91 12.66
N LEU A 42 34.54 -2.01 13.63
CA LEU A 42 34.80 -0.60 13.39
C LEU A 42 36.30 -0.37 13.39
N PHE A 43 36.75 0.72 12.79
CA PHE A 43 38.16 1.07 12.74
C PHE A 43 38.36 2.56 13.00
N ASN A 44 39.54 2.92 13.49
CA ASN A 44 39.98 4.31 13.67
C ASN A 44 41.36 4.49 12.99
N ASP A 45 42.08 5.52 13.39
CA ASP A 45 43.47 5.80 12.98
C ASP A 45 44.46 4.68 13.32
N GLU A 46 44.27 3.97 14.43
CA GLU A 46 45.24 2.98 14.94
C GLU A 46 44.81 1.51 14.81
N LYS A 47 43.52 1.20 14.90
CA LYS A 47 42.96 -0.15 15.05
C LYS A 47 41.89 -0.45 14.00
N ASP A 48 41.82 -1.72 13.57
CA ASP A 48 40.95 -2.21 12.48
C ASP A 48 39.71 -2.99 12.96
N ASP A 49 39.71 -3.42 14.21
CA ASP A 49 38.85 -4.47 14.76
C ASP A 49 38.10 -4.03 16.03
N LEU A 50 37.81 -2.73 16.15
CA LEU A 50 37.08 -2.18 17.29
C LEU A 50 35.65 -2.72 17.34
N THR A 51 35.25 -3.21 18.51
CA THR A 51 33.84 -3.36 18.85
C THR A 51 33.15 -1.99 18.91
N PHE A 52 31.83 -1.95 18.80
CA PHE A 52 31.10 -0.68 18.92
C PHE A 52 31.26 -0.02 20.30
N TRP A 53 31.54 -0.80 21.34
CA TRP A 53 31.87 -0.31 22.68
C TRP A 53 33.25 0.36 22.73
N GLU A 54 34.26 -0.26 22.13
CA GLU A 54 35.62 0.30 22.06
C GLU A 54 35.66 1.56 21.20
N ALA A 55 34.96 1.56 20.06
CA ALA A 55 34.83 2.75 19.23
C ALA A 55 34.15 3.91 19.98
N ARG A 56 33.13 3.61 20.80
CA ARG A 56 32.47 4.62 21.65
C ARG A 56 33.43 5.16 22.70
N LYS A 57 34.17 4.28 23.38
CA LYS A 57 35.16 4.66 24.39
C LYS A 57 36.28 5.50 23.76
N TRP A 58 36.76 5.12 22.57
CA TRP A 58 37.75 5.86 21.81
C TRP A 58 37.28 7.28 21.48
N LEU A 59 36.07 7.39 20.92
CA LEU A 59 35.46 8.67 20.58
C LEU A 59 35.22 9.53 21.83
N SER A 60 35.05 8.97 23.03
CA SER A 60 34.84 9.74 24.25
C SER A 60 36.16 10.29 24.80
N ILE A 61 36.32 11.62 24.80
CA ILE A 61 37.54 12.26 25.35
C ILE A 61 37.64 12.06 26.87
N THR A 62 36.52 12.13 27.58
CA THR A 62 36.47 11.96 29.04
C THR A 62 36.38 10.50 29.47
N GLY A 63 36.33 9.55 28.53
CA GLY A 63 36.10 8.13 28.81
C GLY A 63 34.67 7.77 29.25
N GLY A 64 33.78 8.78 29.37
CA GLY A 64 32.37 8.64 29.75
C GLY A 64 31.44 8.35 28.56
N ALA A 65 30.13 8.56 28.76
CA ALA A 65 29.15 8.48 27.68
C ALA A 65 29.47 9.47 26.55
N LEU A 66 29.23 9.07 25.30
CA LEU A 66 29.49 9.90 24.11
C LEU A 66 28.18 10.59 23.70
N PRO A 67 27.99 11.89 24.01
CA PRO A 67 26.78 12.60 23.65
C PRO A 67 26.70 12.74 22.13
N ARG A 68 25.48 12.74 21.60
CA ARG A 68 25.27 12.77 20.14
C ARG A 68 25.69 14.13 19.55
N GLU A 69 25.49 15.19 20.32
CA GLU A 69 25.86 16.56 20.02
C GLU A 69 27.38 16.74 19.89
N ASP A 70 28.19 15.82 20.41
CA ASP A 70 29.64 15.83 20.34
C ASP A 70 30.22 15.05 19.16
N VAL A 71 29.36 14.47 18.30
CA VAL A 71 29.80 13.64 17.17
C VAL A 71 29.21 14.15 15.87
N LEU A 72 30.07 14.33 14.87
CA LEU A 72 29.68 14.50 13.48
C LEU A 72 29.51 13.14 12.81
N HIS A 73 28.43 12.97 12.05
CA HIS A 73 28.19 11.75 11.28
C HIS A 73 28.19 12.05 9.78
N TYR A 74 29.16 11.47 9.07
CA TYR A 74 29.28 11.57 7.62
C TYR A 74 29.24 10.20 6.95
N VAL A 75 28.86 10.18 5.67
CA VAL A 75 28.86 8.98 4.84
C VAL A 75 29.63 9.28 3.55
N LEU A 76 30.69 8.50 3.33
CA LEU A 76 31.46 8.49 2.09
C LEU A 76 30.98 7.32 1.21
N SER A 77 30.38 7.59 0.06
CA SER A 77 29.84 6.58 -0.85
C SER A 77 30.64 6.47 -2.14
N PHE A 78 30.75 5.24 -2.67
CA PHE A 78 31.22 4.95 -4.02
C PHE A 78 30.06 5.10 -5.01
N GLU A 79 30.06 6.14 -5.85
CA GLU A 79 29.04 6.31 -6.89
C GLU A 79 29.22 5.31 -8.04
N VAL A 80 30.46 4.86 -8.27
CA VAL A 80 30.79 3.86 -9.29
C VAL A 80 31.28 2.59 -8.61
N VAL A 81 30.46 1.52 -8.62
CA VAL A 81 30.76 0.25 -7.95
C VAL A 81 32.09 -0.37 -8.44
N LYS A 82 32.40 -0.21 -9.72
CA LYS A 82 33.66 -0.69 -10.32
C LYS A 82 34.89 -0.11 -9.64
N ASP A 83 34.82 1.10 -9.09
CA ASP A 83 35.94 1.70 -8.37
C ASP A 83 36.24 0.94 -7.08
N TYR A 84 35.21 0.54 -6.33
CA TYR A 84 35.38 -0.32 -5.16
C TYR A 84 35.89 -1.72 -5.56
N GLU A 85 35.31 -2.33 -6.59
CA GLU A 85 35.73 -3.65 -7.08
C GLU A 85 37.18 -3.66 -7.59
N SER A 86 37.69 -2.51 -8.02
CA SER A 86 39.05 -2.33 -8.49
C SER A 86 40.10 -2.40 -7.39
N LEU A 87 39.72 -2.25 -6.12
CA LEU A 87 40.67 -2.16 -5.01
C LEU A 87 41.29 -3.51 -4.64
N GLY A 88 40.54 -4.60 -4.82
CA GLY A 88 40.91 -5.95 -4.37
C GLY A 88 40.14 -7.04 -5.12
N LYS A 89 40.62 -8.28 -5.07
CA LYS A 89 39.93 -9.45 -5.64
C LYS A 89 38.80 -9.91 -4.71
N THR A 90 39.01 -9.78 -3.41
CA THR A 90 38.05 -10.14 -2.36
C THR A 90 37.50 -8.90 -1.65
N ASP A 91 36.35 -9.01 -0.99
CA ASP A 91 35.81 -7.90 -0.20
C ASP A 91 36.72 -7.55 0.99
N ALA A 92 37.43 -8.53 1.57
CA ALA A 92 38.41 -8.30 2.63
C ALA A 92 39.56 -7.39 2.17
N GLU A 93 40.18 -7.71 1.02
CA GLU A 93 41.24 -6.87 0.43
C GLU A 93 40.74 -5.46 0.10
N ARG A 94 39.51 -5.34 -0.44
CA ARG A 94 38.91 -4.04 -0.77
C ARG A 94 38.68 -3.21 0.49
N MET A 95 38.12 -3.82 1.54
CA MET A 95 37.89 -3.15 2.81
C MET A 95 39.20 -2.69 3.45
N GLU A 96 40.26 -3.51 3.41
CA GLU A 96 41.60 -3.13 3.88
C GLU A 96 42.12 -1.88 3.17
N LYS A 97 42.01 -1.81 1.84
CA LYS A 97 42.41 -0.63 1.08
C LYS A 97 41.55 0.59 1.42
N VAL A 98 40.23 0.42 1.54
CA VAL A 98 39.33 1.52 1.95
C VAL A 98 39.71 2.07 3.33
N ARG A 99 40.05 1.21 4.31
CA ARG A 99 40.52 1.65 5.64
C ARG A 99 41.80 2.48 5.52
N ALA A 100 42.79 1.98 4.77
CA ALA A 100 44.07 2.68 4.58
C ALA A 100 43.90 4.05 3.88
N TYR A 101 43.04 4.12 2.85
CA TYR A 101 42.80 5.36 2.09
C TYR A 101 42.04 6.38 2.93
N LEU A 102 41.06 5.92 3.70
CA LEU A 102 40.32 6.81 4.60
C LEU A 102 41.21 7.38 5.72
N ARG A 103 42.09 6.56 6.31
CA ARG A 103 43.07 7.04 7.31
C ARG A 103 43.89 8.21 6.78
N ARG A 104 44.53 8.04 5.61
CA ARG A 104 45.33 9.10 4.97
C ARG A 104 44.51 10.32 4.63
N ALA A 105 43.29 10.14 4.13
CA ALA A 105 42.40 11.24 3.79
C ALA A 105 42.00 12.07 5.02
N LEU A 106 41.65 11.42 6.14
CA LEU A 106 41.28 12.08 7.39
C LEU A 106 42.49 12.70 8.10
N GLU A 107 43.65 12.06 8.06
CA GLU A 107 44.90 12.62 8.59
C GLU A 107 45.31 13.90 7.84
N LYS A 108 45.22 13.89 6.51
CA LYS A 108 45.48 15.08 5.69
C LYS A 108 44.45 16.19 5.94
N ALA A 109 43.19 15.83 6.13
CA ALA A 109 42.13 16.78 6.50
C ALA A 109 42.37 17.40 7.89
N ALA A 110 42.82 16.62 8.87
CA ALA A 110 43.17 17.11 10.21
C ALA A 110 44.32 18.12 10.16
N ARG A 111 45.41 17.78 9.44
CA ARG A 111 46.55 18.69 9.23
C ARG A 111 46.13 20.01 8.57
N GLN A 112 45.28 19.94 7.54
CA GLN A 112 44.77 21.14 6.86
C GLN A 112 43.83 21.98 7.74
N ALA A 113 43.15 21.37 8.71
CA ALA A 113 42.34 22.08 9.69
C ALA A 113 43.18 22.68 10.85
N GLY A 114 44.50 22.47 10.86
CA GLY A 114 45.39 22.88 11.94
C GLY A 114 45.22 22.05 13.21
N LEU A 115 44.80 20.79 13.07
CA LEU A 115 44.57 19.87 14.17
C LEU A 115 45.75 18.91 14.32
N GLU A 116 46.27 18.76 15.54
CA GLU A 116 47.29 17.78 15.90
C GLU A 116 46.66 16.39 16.05
N SER A 117 45.52 16.30 16.74
CA SER A 117 44.78 15.05 16.86
C SER A 117 43.28 15.25 16.71
N TRP A 118 42.64 14.32 16.00
CA TRP A 118 41.19 14.35 15.77
C TRP A 118 40.62 12.94 15.85
N ARG A 119 39.87 12.65 16.92
CA ARG A 119 39.35 11.29 17.15
C ARG A 119 38.18 10.99 16.23
N TRP A 120 38.28 9.90 15.48
CA TRP A 120 37.20 9.38 14.64
C TRP A 120 37.11 7.86 14.74
N ALA A 121 35.97 7.32 14.34
CA ALA A 121 35.76 5.89 14.12
C ALA A 121 34.86 5.69 12.90
N ALA A 122 35.06 4.62 12.15
CA ALA A 122 34.35 4.36 10.91
C ALA A 122 33.95 2.89 10.76
N GLY A 123 32.96 2.63 9.91
CA GLY A 123 32.53 1.29 9.53
C GLY A 123 32.13 1.24 8.06
N ILE A 124 32.60 0.19 7.36
CA ILE A 124 32.34 -0.01 5.93
C ILE A 124 31.07 -0.85 5.77
N HIS A 125 30.11 -0.35 5.00
CA HIS A 125 28.84 -1.00 4.73
C HIS A 125 28.79 -1.50 3.27
N LEU A 126 28.54 -2.79 3.12
CA LEU A 126 28.41 -3.49 1.82
C LEU A 126 26.96 -3.88 1.50
N ASN A 127 26.02 -3.44 2.33
CA ASN A 127 24.59 -3.77 2.30
C ASN A 127 23.75 -3.05 1.25
N LYS A 128 24.37 -2.16 0.48
CA LYS A 128 23.76 -1.46 -0.65
C LYS A 128 24.58 -1.73 -1.90
N PRO A 129 23.99 -1.56 -3.10
CA PRO A 129 24.73 -1.70 -4.36
C PRO A 129 26.00 -0.85 -4.41
N HIS A 130 25.95 0.34 -3.80
CA HIS A 130 27.07 1.26 -3.62
C HIS A 130 27.68 1.09 -2.22
N PRO A 131 28.86 0.46 -2.11
CA PRO A 131 29.61 0.42 -0.86
C PRO A 131 29.79 1.83 -0.30
N HIS A 132 29.65 1.98 1.01
CA HIS A 132 29.79 3.28 1.67
C HIS A 132 30.42 3.12 3.04
N VAL A 133 31.05 4.18 3.52
CA VAL A 133 31.71 4.22 4.83
C VAL A 133 30.98 5.23 5.69
N HIS A 134 30.47 4.78 6.83
CA HIS A 134 30.00 5.69 7.87
C HIS A 134 31.19 6.16 8.70
N ILE A 135 31.28 7.47 8.91
CA ILE A 135 32.39 8.11 9.63
C ILE A 135 31.79 8.91 10.79
N LEU A 136 32.21 8.58 12.00
CA LEU A 136 31.93 9.33 13.22
C LEU A 136 33.16 10.10 13.61
N ILE A 137 33.03 11.41 13.81
CA ILE A 137 34.15 12.29 14.12
C ILE A 137 33.79 13.06 15.40
N ASN A 138 34.63 13.03 16.43
CA ASN A 138 34.40 13.85 17.61
C ASN A 138 34.55 15.33 17.24
N LYS A 139 33.61 16.17 17.68
CA LYS A 139 33.69 17.61 17.47
C LYS A 139 34.86 18.24 18.23
N ASN A 140 35.22 17.71 19.38
CA ASN A 140 36.37 18.15 20.15
C ASN A 140 37.64 17.49 19.58
N ALA A 141 38.64 18.32 19.24
CA ALA A 141 39.92 17.95 18.67
C ALA A 141 41.04 18.69 19.40
N ILE A 142 42.28 18.22 19.29
CA ILE A 142 43.45 18.92 19.81
C ILE A 142 44.11 19.66 18.65
N ASP A 143 44.31 20.96 18.79
CA ASP A 143 44.99 21.76 17.77
C ASP A 143 46.52 21.63 17.85
N ALA A 144 47.25 22.25 16.91
CA ALA A 144 48.71 22.21 16.88
C ALA A 144 49.42 22.81 18.10
N ARG A 145 48.70 23.45 19.03
CA ARG A 145 49.23 23.99 20.29
C ARG A 145 48.94 23.08 21.49
N GLY A 146 48.29 21.94 21.26
CA GLY A 146 47.81 21.07 22.32
C GLY A 146 46.50 21.52 22.97
N GLU A 147 45.83 22.55 22.43
CA GLU A 147 44.59 23.09 23.00
C GLU A 147 43.35 22.35 22.49
N LEU A 148 42.35 22.17 23.37
CA LEU A 148 41.09 21.54 23.00
C LEU A 148 40.24 22.53 22.18
N ARG A 149 40.01 22.21 20.92
CA ARG A 149 39.20 22.98 19.98
C ARG A 149 37.95 22.23 19.57
N ARG A 150 36.80 22.90 19.59
CA ARG A 150 35.53 22.33 19.12
C ARG A 150 35.25 22.69 17.66
N VAL A 151 34.90 21.68 16.86
CA VAL A 151 34.61 21.72 15.43
C VAL A 151 33.14 21.37 15.21
N GLU A 152 32.28 22.39 15.08
CA GLU A 152 30.83 22.19 14.98
C GLU A 152 30.38 21.52 13.67
N LYS A 153 31.18 21.66 12.60
CA LYS A 153 30.97 21.05 11.28
C LYS A 153 32.29 20.97 10.53
N LEU A 154 32.39 20.08 9.54
CA LEU A 154 33.53 20.08 8.63
C LEU A 154 33.57 21.41 7.85
N LEU A 155 34.73 22.06 7.88
CA LEU A 155 34.95 23.34 7.19
C LEU A 155 34.93 23.16 5.67
N PRO A 156 34.55 24.19 4.88
CA PRO A 156 34.44 24.08 3.43
C PRO A 156 35.66 23.41 2.76
N PRO A 157 36.93 23.78 3.06
CA PRO A 157 38.09 23.12 2.41
C PRO A 157 38.16 21.60 2.58
N LEU A 158 37.51 21.04 3.61
CA LEU A 158 37.54 19.61 3.92
C LEU A 158 36.47 18.80 3.15
N VAL A 159 35.41 19.47 2.68
CA VAL A 159 34.23 18.85 2.04
C VAL A 159 33.88 19.56 0.73
N ALA A 160 32.86 19.07 0.02
CA ALA A 160 32.45 19.70 -1.24
C ALA A 160 31.95 21.14 -1.03
N HIS A 161 32.51 22.10 -1.77
CA HIS A 161 32.19 23.52 -1.70
C HIS A 161 32.48 24.24 -3.03
N TYR A 162 31.99 25.46 -3.16
CA TYR A 162 32.37 26.35 -4.26
C TYR A 162 33.41 27.36 -3.75
N ASN A 163 34.50 27.50 -4.50
CA ASN A 163 35.47 28.58 -4.35
C ASN A 163 35.19 29.67 -5.37
N ASN A 164 35.29 30.92 -4.94
CA ASN A 164 35.29 32.06 -5.86
C ASN A 164 36.74 32.32 -6.26
N ARG A 165 37.03 32.26 -7.56
CA ARG A 165 38.30 32.72 -8.11
C ARG A 165 38.37 34.24 -8.10
N ALA A 166 39.57 34.78 -8.31
CA ALA A 166 39.80 36.23 -8.38
C ALA A 166 39.03 36.92 -9.52
N ASP A 167 38.60 36.16 -10.54
CA ASP A 167 37.76 36.59 -11.66
C ASP A 167 36.26 36.41 -11.40
N GLU A 168 35.85 36.21 -10.14
CA GLU A 168 34.47 35.93 -9.69
C GLU A 168 33.85 34.64 -10.24
N THR A 169 34.60 33.81 -10.96
CA THR A 169 34.11 32.51 -11.41
C THR A 169 34.04 31.52 -10.25
N ARG A 170 32.97 30.70 -10.22
CA ARG A 170 32.79 29.67 -9.20
C ARG A 170 33.42 28.36 -9.66
N GLU A 171 34.46 27.93 -8.96
CA GLU A 171 35.05 26.61 -9.13
C GLU A 171 34.52 25.66 -8.05
N PHE A 172 34.06 24.48 -8.46
CA PHE A 172 33.61 23.46 -7.52
C PHE A 172 34.78 22.58 -7.09
N ASP A 173 35.03 22.51 -5.79
CA ASP A 173 36.02 21.63 -5.18
C ASP A 173 35.30 20.56 -4.35
N TYR A 174 35.70 19.30 -4.49
CA TYR A 174 35.15 18.18 -3.71
C TYR A 174 35.67 18.15 -2.25
N GLY A 175 36.68 18.95 -1.95
CA GLY A 175 37.31 19.03 -0.64
C GLY A 175 38.35 17.93 -0.40
N VAL A 176 39.20 18.16 0.59
CA VAL A 176 40.44 17.39 0.83
C VAL A 176 40.18 15.93 1.11
N ILE A 177 39.10 15.60 1.81
CA ILE A 177 38.75 14.20 2.13
C ILE A 177 38.46 13.42 0.84
N ILE A 178 37.59 13.94 -0.02
CA ILE A 178 37.25 13.27 -1.29
C ILE A 178 38.46 13.26 -2.22
N ASN A 179 39.14 14.39 -2.39
CA ASN A 179 40.27 14.49 -3.33
C ASN A 179 41.41 13.53 -2.95
N SER A 180 41.73 13.43 -1.66
CA SER A 180 42.80 12.54 -1.19
C SER A 180 42.42 11.08 -1.31
N PHE A 181 41.18 10.72 -0.95
CA PHE A 181 40.67 9.36 -1.11
C PHE A 181 40.63 8.94 -2.59
N ALA A 182 40.15 9.83 -3.48
CA ALA A 182 40.10 9.58 -4.92
C ALA A 182 41.50 9.37 -5.52
N ALA A 183 42.49 10.19 -5.11
CA ALA A 183 43.86 10.06 -5.58
C ALA A 183 44.47 8.70 -5.25
N ASP A 184 44.18 8.15 -4.06
CA ASP A 184 44.62 6.81 -3.65
C ASP A 184 43.95 5.69 -4.47
N VAL A 185 42.65 5.80 -4.73
CA VAL A 185 41.92 4.87 -5.62
C VAL A 185 42.51 4.91 -7.04
N ASP A 186 42.83 6.11 -7.54
CA ASP A 186 43.40 6.30 -8.87
C ASP A 186 44.82 5.76 -9.00
N ALA A 187 45.64 5.93 -7.96
CA ALA A 187 46.96 5.30 -7.89
C ALA A 187 46.84 3.77 -8.03
N ARG A 188 45.91 3.15 -7.29
CA ARG A 188 45.70 1.70 -7.36
C ARG A 188 45.19 1.23 -8.72
N LEU A 189 44.32 2.01 -9.35
CA LEU A 189 43.83 1.73 -10.70
C LEU A 189 44.99 1.76 -11.72
N ARG A 190 45.89 2.74 -11.63
CA ARG A 190 47.10 2.79 -12.47
C ARG A 190 48.00 1.58 -12.22
N ASP A 191 48.25 1.22 -10.96
CA ASP A 191 49.07 0.06 -10.61
C ASP A 191 48.50 -1.24 -11.20
N ARG A 192 47.18 -1.42 -11.18
CA ARG A 192 46.53 -2.60 -11.78
C ARG A 192 46.63 -2.65 -13.30
N VAL A 193 46.57 -1.50 -13.97
CA VAL A 193 46.76 -1.43 -15.42
C VAL A 193 48.19 -1.86 -15.76
N HIS A 194 49.17 -1.44 -14.97
CA HIS A 194 50.57 -1.88 -15.11
C HIS A 194 50.78 -3.37 -14.74
N GLU A 195 50.16 -3.87 -13.67
CA GLU A 195 50.19 -5.31 -13.31
C GLU A 195 49.62 -6.21 -14.42
N ARG A 196 48.63 -5.72 -15.19
CA ARG A 196 48.04 -6.45 -16.33
C ARG A 196 48.86 -6.36 -17.62
N THR A 197 49.79 -5.41 -17.74
CA THR A 197 50.62 -5.24 -18.95
C THR A 197 51.94 -6.01 -18.90
N LEU A 198 52.24 -6.73 -17.82
CA LEU A 198 53.37 -7.66 -17.75
C LEU A 198 52.98 -9.06 -18.28
N PRO A 199 53.72 -9.63 -19.26
CA PRO A 199 53.38 -10.92 -19.85
C PRO A 199 53.79 -12.06 -18.92
N GLY A 200 52.83 -12.55 -18.12
CA GLY A 200 53.08 -13.58 -17.12
C GLY A 200 51.93 -14.57 -16.92
N ARG A 201 51.93 -15.61 -17.77
CA ARG A 201 51.63 -17.01 -17.43
C ARG A 201 50.17 -17.43 -17.13
N ASN A 202 49.56 -18.02 -18.16
CA ASN A 202 48.72 -19.23 -18.18
C ASN A 202 47.86 -19.57 -16.95
N GLY A 203 46.59 -19.17 -17.02
CA GLY A 203 45.49 -19.83 -16.30
C GLY A 203 44.37 -20.13 -17.29
N ARG A 204 44.27 -21.39 -17.71
CA ARG A 204 43.19 -22.00 -18.49
C ARG A 204 41.84 -21.69 -17.81
N GLN A 205 41.22 -20.56 -18.14
CA GLN A 205 39.78 -20.42 -18.02
C GLN A 205 39.18 -21.08 -19.25
N THR A 206 38.48 -22.17 -19.02
CA THR A 206 37.66 -22.89 -19.98
C THR A 206 36.88 -21.89 -20.83
N GLU A 207 37.14 -21.92 -22.13
CA GLU A 207 36.44 -21.21 -23.18
C GLU A 207 35.00 -21.72 -23.28
N THR A 208 34.14 -21.32 -22.36
CA THR A 208 32.70 -21.30 -22.59
C THR A 208 32.32 -19.85 -22.91
N SER A 209 32.34 -19.53 -24.21
CA SER A 209 31.66 -18.37 -24.80
C SER A 209 31.97 -17.00 -24.17
N ARG A 210 33.02 -16.32 -24.64
CA ARG A 210 33.07 -14.85 -24.51
C ARG A 210 31.91 -14.25 -25.31
N GLU A 211 30.81 -13.98 -24.63
CA GLU A 211 29.64 -13.28 -25.19
C GLU A 211 30.13 -12.00 -25.90
N ARG A 212 29.75 -11.82 -27.18
CA ARG A 212 30.17 -10.64 -27.96
C ARG A 212 29.76 -9.37 -27.19
N PRO A 213 30.63 -8.34 -27.09
CA PRO A 213 30.35 -7.11 -26.34
C PRO A 213 29.01 -6.45 -26.71
N ASP A 214 28.62 -6.54 -27.98
CA ASP A 214 27.35 -6.02 -28.51
C ASP A 214 26.14 -6.74 -27.89
N ARG A 215 26.19 -8.07 -27.80
CA ARG A 215 25.09 -8.88 -27.24
C ARG A 215 24.87 -8.58 -25.76
N ARG A 216 25.95 -8.36 -25.00
CA ARG A 216 25.83 -7.96 -23.58
C ARG A 216 25.20 -6.58 -23.43
N SER A 217 25.60 -5.62 -24.26
CA SER A 217 25.06 -4.26 -24.23
C SER A 217 23.57 -4.24 -24.59
N ASP A 218 23.17 -5.03 -25.58
CA ASP A 218 21.77 -5.22 -25.98
C ASP A 218 20.92 -5.79 -24.83
N ARG A 219 21.45 -6.75 -24.06
CA ARG A 219 20.78 -7.32 -22.88
C ARG A 219 20.60 -6.32 -21.74
N ILE A 220 21.59 -5.45 -21.51
CA ILE A 220 21.49 -4.35 -20.53
C ILE A 220 20.37 -3.40 -20.94
N LEU A 221 20.39 -2.96 -22.19
CA LEU A 221 19.39 -2.04 -22.74
C LEU A 221 17.96 -2.60 -22.62
N LEU A 222 17.76 -3.89 -22.91
CA LEU A 222 16.48 -4.56 -22.71
C LEU A 222 16.03 -4.54 -21.24
N GLY A 223 16.95 -4.85 -20.31
CA GLY A 223 16.66 -4.82 -18.88
C GLY A 223 16.30 -3.44 -18.36
N GLU A 224 17.10 -2.42 -18.73
CA GLU A 224 16.86 -1.02 -18.35
C GLU A 224 15.54 -0.50 -18.90
N SER A 225 15.23 -0.78 -20.16
CA SER A 225 13.96 -0.40 -20.79
C SER A 225 12.76 -1.08 -20.12
N MET A 226 12.86 -2.38 -19.79
CA MET A 226 11.81 -3.08 -19.04
C MET A 226 11.58 -2.47 -17.65
N TRP A 227 12.64 -2.07 -16.96
CA TRP A 227 12.55 -1.41 -15.66
C TRP A 227 11.94 -0.01 -15.77
N ALA A 228 12.40 0.81 -16.73
CA ALA A 228 11.85 2.14 -16.98
C ALA A 228 10.37 2.08 -17.34
N ARG A 229 9.96 1.14 -18.19
CA ARG A 229 8.55 0.88 -18.52
C ARG A 229 7.72 0.53 -17.29
N HIS A 230 8.24 -0.34 -16.43
CA HIS A 230 7.57 -0.68 -15.18
C HIS A 230 7.34 0.55 -14.29
N THR A 231 8.34 1.42 -14.16
CA THR A 231 8.21 2.66 -13.39
C THR A 231 7.10 3.57 -13.95
N VAL A 232 7.00 3.69 -15.28
CA VAL A 232 5.90 4.41 -15.93
C VAL A 232 4.55 3.78 -15.59
N GLU A 233 4.39 2.48 -15.83
CA GLU A 233 3.12 1.77 -15.58
C GLU A 233 2.70 1.78 -14.11
N GLN A 234 3.67 1.76 -13.17
CA GLN A 234 3.39 1.93 -11.75
C GLN A 234 2.83 3.32 -11.47
N LEU A 235 3.50 4.37 -11.94
CA LEU A 235 3.07 5.75 -11.71
C LEU A 235 1.75 6.07 -12.42
N GLU A 236 1.48 5.49 -13.59
CA GLU A 236 0.19 5.59 -14.27
C GLU A 236 -0.94 4.96 -13.45
N ARG A 237 -0.71 3.77 -12.88
CA ARG A 237 -1.68 3.12 -12.00
C ARG A 237 -1.91 3.92 -10.71
N GLU A 238 -0.86 4.44 -10.08
CA GLU A 238 -0.98 5.30 -8.90
C GLU A 238 -1.75 6.59 -9.21
N THR A 239 -1.47 7.21 -10.36
CA THR A 239 -2.16 8.42 -10.84
C THR A 239 -3.63 8.13 -11.12
N LEU A 240 -3.93 7.05 -11.84
CA LEU A 240 -5.30 6.63 -12.13
C LEU A 240 -6.06 6.27 -10.84
N ALA A 241 -5.43 5.53 -9.92
CA ALA A 241 -6.04 5.20 -8.63
C ALA A 241 -6.37 6.46 -7.83
N LEU A 242 -5.50 7.48 -7.85
CA LEU A 242 -5.76 8.76 -7.20
C LEU A 242 -6.85 9.57 -7.90
N LYS A 243 -6.94 9.54 -9.24
CA LYS A 243 -8.03 10.19 -10.00
C LYS A 243 -9.39 9.53 -9.72
N THR A 244 -9.44 8.21 -9.73
CA THR A 244 -10.70 7.44 -9.59
C THR A 244 -11.14 7.26 -8.14
N HIS A 245 -10.20 7.22 -7.19
CA HIS A 245 -10.46 6.91 -5.77
C HIS A 245 -9.83 7.91 -4.81
N GLY A 246 -9.46 9.11 -5.28
CA GLY A 246 -8.91 10.17 -4.44
C GLY A 246 -9.86 10.56 -3.33
N ASP A 247 -11.17 10.53 -3.57
CA ASP A 247 -12.23 10.76 -2.60
C ASP A 247 -12.16 9.81 -1.39
N LYS A 248 -11.63 8.60 -1.55
CA LYS A 248 -11.45 7.59 -0.49
C LYS A 248 -10.11 7.71 0.22
N ARG A 249 -9.18 8.52 -0.28
CA ARG A 249 -7.88 8.74 0.36
C ARG A 249 -8.06 9.56 1.62
N ARG A 250 -7.44 9.14 2.71
CA ARG A 250 -7.57 9.80 4.03
C ARG A 250 -6.43 10.76 4.29
N PHE A 251 -6.78 12.01 4.54
CA PHE A 251 -5.87 13.08 4.92
C PHE A 251 -6.20 13.56 6.34
N ARG A 252 -5.22 14.17 7.01
CA ARG A 252 -5.47 14.89 8.27
C ARG A 252 -6.20 16.18 7.93
N LEU A 253 -7.47 16.26 8.27
CA LEU A 253 -8.38 17.37 7.98
C LEU A 253 -9.15 17.73 9.25
N PHE A 254 -9.52 18.99 9.41
CA PHE A 254 -10.45 19.38 10.46
C PHE A 254 -11.83 18.81 10.15
N ASP A 255 -12.40 18.04 11.08
CA ASP A 255 -13.72 17.43 10.96
C ASP A 255 -14.71 18.15 11.90
N PRO A 256 -15.62 18.99 11.37
CA PRO A 256 -16.58 19.75 12.17
C PRO A 256 -17.51 18.88 13.03
N THR A 257 -17.70 17.60 12.68
CA THR A 257 -18.53 16.69 13.50
C THR A 257 -17.88 16.37 14.85
N HIS A 258 -16.55 16.39 14.91
CA HIS A 258 -15.77 16.07 16.10
C HIS A 258 -14.94 17.27 16.60
N GLU A 259 -15.07 18.43 15.96
CA GLU A 259 -14.37 19.67 16.27
C GLU A 259 -12.84 19.51 16.42
N ARG A 260 -12.22 18.68 15.57
CA ARG A 260 -10.78 18.37 15.64
C ARG A 260 -10.18 17.89 14.33
N VAL A 261 -8.86 17.87 14.25
CA VAL A 261 -8.11 17.33 13.11
C VAL A 261 -7.97 15.81 13.22
N ARG A 262 -8.45 15.08 12.21
CA ARG A 262 -8.37 13.60 12.14
C ARG A 262 -8.12 13.11 10.72
N ARG A 263 -7.76 11.83 10.58
CA ARG A 263 -7.55 11.20 9.26
C ARG A 263 -8.88 10.77 8.64
N VAL A 264 -9.46 11.63 7.81
CA VAL A 264 -10.76 11.38 7.13
C VAL A 264 -10.63 11.55 5.62
N SER A 265 -11.54 10.92 4.89
CA SER A 265 -11.67 11.06 3.43
C SER A 265 -12.99 11.75 3.08
N ALA A 266 -13.08 12.38 1.91
CA ALA A 266 -14.33 12.94 1.41
C ALA A 266 -15.45 11.88 1.31
N HIS A 267 -15.08 10.64 0.97
CA HIS A 267 -15.99 9.50 0.96
C HIS A 267 -16.55 9.20 2.36
N ASP A 268 -15.71 9.17 3.40
CA ASP A 268 -16.14 8.95 4.79
C ASP A 268 -17.14 10.05 5.23
N ILE A 269 -16.83 11.33 4.93
CA ILE A 269 -17.70 12.48 5.24
C ILE A 269 -19.06 12.35 4.56
N ARG A 270 -19.10 12.12 3.25
CA ARG A 270 -20.34 11.98 2.47
C ARG A 270 -21.18 10.79 2.95
N ARG A 271 -20.53 9.67 3.25
CA ARG A 271 -21.20 8.46 3.72
C ARG A 271 -21.82 8.66 5.10
N ARG A 272 -21.13 9.35 6.01
CA ARG A 272 -21.66 9.75 7.32
C ARG A 272 -22.85 10.71 7.17
N ALA A 273 -22.71 11.77 6.37
CA ALA A 273 -23.78 12.72 6.10
C ALA A 273 -25.05 12.01 5.58
N TYR A 274 -24.89 11.05 4.66
CA TYR A 274 -25.99 10.24 4.16
C TYR A 274 -26.64 9.34 5.23
N ALA A 275 -25.83 8.72 6.09
CA ALA A 275 -26.35 7.91 7.20
C ALA A 275 -27.14 8.78 8.20
N GLU A 276 -26.62 9.95 8.56
CA GLU A 276 -27.29 10.90 9.46
C GLU A 276 -28.60 11.42 8.86
N ALA A 277 -28.61 11.81 7.58
CA ALA A 277 -29.82 12.24 6.87
C ALA A 277 -30.91 11.15 6.87
N ASN A 278 -30.53 9.89 6.61
CA ASN A 278 -31.48 8.76 6.67
C ASN A 278 -32.07 8.57 8.07
N ARG A 279 -31.24 8.68 9.11
CA ARG A 279 -31.67 8.55 10.50
C ARG A 279 -32.63 9.68 10.90
N LEU A 280 -32.37 10.92 10.47
CA LEU A 280 -33.24 12.06 10.75
C LEU A 280 -34.65 11.86 10.18
N VAL A 281 -34.75 11.31 8.96
CA VAL A 281 -36.05 11.04 8.33
C VAL A 281 -36.67 9.67 8.69
N ALA A 282 -36.02 8.88 9.55
CA ALA A 282 -36.52 7.56 9.93
C ALA A 282 -37.72 7.65 10.88
N ASN A 283 -37.70 8.62 11.79
CA ASN A 283 -38.69 8.75 12.88
C ASN A 283 -39.74 9.83 12.62
N VAL A 284 -39.72 10.47 11.45
CA VAL A 284 -40.68 11.49 11.06
C VAL A 284 -41.75 10.86 10.18
N ASN A 285 -43.01 11.04 10.55
CA ASN A 285 -44.14 10.64 9.72
C ASN A 285 -44.31 11.66 8.60
N PHE A 286 -44.08 11.23 7.36
CA PHE A 286 -44.28 12.05 6.17
C PHE A 286 -45.61 11.69 5.51
N SER A 287 -46.31 12.69 4.97
CA SER A 287 -47.55 12.52 4.22
C SER A 287 -47.35 11.76 2.91
N SER A 288 -46.13 11.80 2.34
CA SER A 288 -45.79 11.08 1.11
C SER A 288 -44.33 10.59 1.07
N PRO A 289 -44.02 9.56 0.26
CA PRO A 289 -42.64 9.13 0.01
C PRO A 289 -41.75 10.22 -0.60
N GLU A 290 -42.33 11.12 -1.41
CA GLU A 290 -41.65 12.25 -2.04
C GLU A 290 -41.25 13.31 -1.00
N ALA A 291 -42.16 13.64 -0.08
CA ALA A 291 -41.86 14.54 1.04
C ALA A 291 -40.71 13.98 1.90
N ARG A 292 -40.70 12.67 2.15
CA ARG A 292 -39.60 11.98 2.84
C ARG A 292 -38.29 12.04 2.06
N ALA A 293 -38.34 11.86 0.73
CA ALA A 293 -37.16 11.94 -0.12
C ALA A 293 -36.59 13.36 -0.17
N HIS A 294 -37.43 14.38 -0.29
CA HIS A 294 -37.06 15.79 -0.24
C HIS A 294 -36.42 16.14 1.11
N ALA A 295 -37.07 15.79 2.22
CA ALA A 295 -36.52 16.04 3.56
C ALA A 295 -35.18 15.33 3.79
N ARG A 296 -34.98 14.14 3.21
CA ARG A 296 -33.70 13.42 3.25
C ARG A 296 -32.63 14.17 2.47
N GLN A 297 -32.97 14.65 1.28
CA GLN A 297 -32.04 15.39 0.43
C GLN A 297 -31.62 16.71 1.09
N GLN A 298 -32.59 17.47 1.60
CA GLN A 298 -32.33 18.69 2.37
C GLN A 298 -31.42 18.43 3.57
N ALA A 299 -31.73 17.40 4.38
CA ALA A 299 -30.88 17.04 5.51
C ALA A 299 -29.47 16.60 5.08
N LEU A 300 -29.31 15.96 3.92
CA LEU A 300 -28.00 15.63 3.36
C LEU A 300 -27.23 16.90 2.94
N ASP A 301 -27.89 17.82 2.25
CA ASP A 301 -27.29 19.06 1.77
C ASP A 301 -26.85 19.96 2.93
N ASP A 302 -27.69 20.11 3.96
CA ASP A 302 -27.34 20.81 5.20
C ASP A 302 -26.11 20.19 5.89
N ASN A 303 -26.05 18.84 5.92
CA ASN A 303 -24.91 18.12 6.46
C ASN A 303 -23.62 18.36 5.66
N LEU A 304 -23.69 18.33 4.34
CA LEU A 304 -22.55 18.56 3.47
C LEU A 304 -22.08 20.02 3.50
N ALA A 305 -23.02 20.98 3.62
CA ALA A 305 -22.71 22.40 3.77
C ALA A 305 -21.85 22.66 5.01
N ARG A 306 -22.15 21.99 6.14
CA ARG A 306 -21.32 22.04 7.36
C ARG A 306 -19.91 21.49 7.18
N HIS A 307 -19.68 20.64 6.19
CA HIS A 307 -18.37 20.02 5.89
C HIS A 307 -17.71 20.59 4.63
N SER A 308 -18.25 21.68 4.06
CA SER A 308 -17.76 22.27 2.80
C SER A 308 -16.27 22.59 2.84
N GLN A 309 -15.78 23.22 3.92
CA GLN A 309 -14.36 23.53 4.10
C GLN A 309 -13.48 22.28 4.14
N ALA A 310 -13.88 21.24 4.89
CA ALA A 310 -13.13 19.99 5.00
C ALA A 310 -13.09 19.23 3.66
N LEU A 311 -14.17 19.28 2.88
CA LEU A 311 -14.24 18.71 1.54
C LEU A 311 -13.36 19.47 0.54
N ALA A 312 -13.31 20.81 0.63
CA ALA A 312 -12.42 21.64 -0.19
C ALA A 312 -10.93 21.38 0.14
N GLU A 313 -10.56 21.34 1.43
CA GLU A 313 -9.19 21.01 1.86
C GLU A 313 -8.80 19.58 1.46
N HIS A 314 -9.75 18.63 1.48
CA HIS A 314 -9.53 17.28 0.97
C HIS A 314 -9.20 17.29 -0.52
N GLU A 315 -10.02 17.98 -1.33
CA GLU A 315 -9.83 18.08 -2.76
C GLU A 315 -8.49 18.74 -3.11
N GLU A 316 -8.12 19.82 -2.43
CA GLU A 316 -6.81 20.47 -2.58
C GLU A 316 -5.66 19.48 -2.35
N LYS A 317 -5.71 18.69 -1.27
CA LYS A 317 -4.69 17.66 -1.00
C LYS A 317 -4.65 16.56 -2.05
N VAL A 318 -5.81 16.15 -2.59
CA VAL A 318 -5.84 15.21 -3.72
C VAL A 318 -5.13 15.82 -4.92
N GLN A 319 -5.41 17.08 -5.28
CA GLN A 319 -4.78 17.76 -6.41
C GLN A 319 -3.26 17.94 -6.21
N GLU A 320 -2.81 18.30 -5.01
CA GLU A 320 -1.39 18.43 -4.68
C GLU A 320 -0.65 17.09 -4.83
N HIS A 321 -1.25 16.00 -4.34
CA HIS A 321 -0.69 14.66 -4.51
C HIS A 321 -0.69 14.23 -5.98
N LEU A 322 -1.72 14.59 -6.74
CA LEU A 322 -1.84 14.28 -8.15
C LEU A 322 -0.76 14.99 -8.97
N ALA A 323 -0.56 16.29 -8.74
CA ALA A 323 0.49 17.07 -9.39
C ALA A 323 1.89 16.48 -9.13
N ARG A 324 2.17 16.03 -7.90
CA ARG A 324 3.44 15.35 -7.57
C ARG A 324 3.60 14.02 -8.30
N LEU A 325 2.53 13.23 -8.44
CA LEU A 325 2.56 11.97 -9.20
C LEU A 325 2.73 12.22 -10.69
N GLU A 326 2.03 13.20 -11.26
CA GLU A 326 2.13 13.56 -12.67
C GLU A 326 3.53 14.08 -13.04
N ALA A 327 4.17 14.87 -12.17
CA ALA A 327 5.56 15.30 -12.36
C ALA A 327 6.54 14.11 -12.41
N ARG A 328 6.39 13.15 -11.48
CA ARG A 328 7.21 11.92 -11.46
C ARG A 328 6.92 11.04 -12.67
N LEU A 329 5.66 10.92 -13.07
CA LEU A 329 5.24 10.16 -14.24
C LEU A 329 5.85 10.75 -15.52
N ASN A 330 5.84 12.08 -15.67
CA ASN A 330 6.47 12.75 -16.81
C ASN A 330 7.97 12.48 -16.85
N GLN A 331 8.67 12.55 -15.70
CA GLN A 331 10.09 12.20 -15.64
C GLN A 331 10.35 10.74 -16.03
N ALA A 332 9.53 9.80 -15.54
CA ALA A 332 9.64 8.39 -15.88
C ALA A 332 9.36 8.13 -17.37
N ARG A 333 8.38 8.84 -17.95
CA ARG A 333 8.05 8.78 -19.38
C ARG A 333 9.19 9.28 -20.26
N GLU A 334 9.81 10.40 -19.92
CA GLU A 334 10.99 10.89 -20.65
C GLU A 334 12.15 9.89 -20.59
N ASN A 335 12.43 9.31 -19.41
CA ASN A 335 13.44 8.26 -19.28
C ASN A 335 13.13 7.04 -20.17
N TYR A 336 11.88 6.55 -20.17
CA TYR A 336 11.47 5.43 -21.01
C TYR A 336 11.50 5.78 -22.51
N LYS A 337 11.08 7.00 -22.89
CA LYS A 337 11.09 7.51 -24.26
C LYS A 337 12.50 7.57 -24.84
N MET A 338 13.52 7.83 -24.02
CA MET A 338 14.92 7.76 -24.46
C MET A 338 15.36 6.32 -24.77
N LEU A 339 14.85 5.31 -24.06
CA LEU A 339 15.25 3.91 -24.23
C LEU A 339 14.44 3.15 -25.29
N ALA A 340 13.17 3.50 -25.48
CA ALA A 340 12.25 2.76 -26.33
C ALA A 340 12.69 2.65 -27.81
N PRO A 341 13.15 3.74 -28.49
CA PRO A 341 13.62 3.66 -29.87
C PRO A 341 14.82 2.71 -30.03
N HIS A 342 15.74 2.69 -29.05
CA HIS A 342 16.89 1.80 -29.08
C HIS A 342 16.47 0.33 -28.95
N VAL A 343 15.47 0.02 -28.13
CA VAL A 343 14.92 -1.33 -28.02
C VAL A 343 14.16 -1.75 -29.28
N GLU A 344 13.42 -0.85 -29.93
CA GLU A 344 12.76 -1.18 -31.20
C GLU A 344 13.77 -1.43 -32.32
N ASN A 345 14.82 -0.61 -32.42
CA ASN A 345 15.93 -0.84 -33.35
C ASN A 345 16.63 -2.18 -33.05
N LEU A 346 16.83 -2.51 -31.78
CA LEU A 346 17.36 -3.80 -31.36
C LEU A 346 16.47 -4.96 -31.82
N ARG A 347 15.15 -4.86 -31.63
CA ARG A 347 14.16 -5.86 -32.08
C ARG A 347 14.18 -6.05 -33.59
N ALA A 348 14.26 -4.97 -34.36
CA ALA A 348 14.37 -5.02 -35.81
C ALA A 348 15.65 -5.77 -36.24
N ARG A 349 16.81 -5.39 -35.68
CA ARG A 349 18.10 -6.04 -35.99
C ARG A 349 18.10 -7.55 -35.72
N TYR A 350 17.49 -7.99 -34.62
CA TYR A 350 17.41 -9.43 -34.31
C TYR A 350 16.43 -10.16 -35.23
N ARG A 351 15.30 -9.52 -35.59
CA ARG A 351 14.33 -10.06 -36.54
C ARG A 351 14.93 -10.22 -37.94
N GLU A 352 15.67 -9.24 -38.43
CA GLU A 352 16.37 -9.28 -39.73
C GLU A 352 17.39 -10.42 -39.81
N LYS A 353 18.04 -10.73 -38.68
CA LYS A 353 18.98 -11.85 -38.57
C LYS A 353 18.29 -13.21 -38.39
N GLY A 354 16.98 -13.26 -38.21
CA GLY A 354 16.25 -14.48 -37.85
C GLY A 354 16.64 -15.04 -36.46
N GLU A 355 17.21 -14.21 -35.59
CA GLU A 355 17.68 -14.61 -34.27
C GLU A 355 16.66 -14.22 -33.18
N PRO A 356 16.46 -15.04 -32.12
CA PRO A 356 15.63 -14.65 -31.00
C PRO A 356 16.29 -13.51 -30.20
N LEU A 357 15.46 -12.62 -29.66
CA LEU A 357 15.92 -11.56 -28.75
C LEU A 357 16.69 -12.17 -27.57
N PRO A 358 17.83 -11.57 -27.19
CA PRO A 358 18.61 -12.10 -26.08
C PRO A 358 17.88 -11.83 -24.75
N LEU A 359 18.14 -12.68 -23.75
CA LEU A 359 17.49 -12.58 -22.44
C LEU A 359 17.88 -11.26 -21.74
N PRO A 360 16.92 -10.42 -21.32
CA PRO A 360 17.19 -9.17 -20.62
C PRO A 360 18.04 -9.41 -19.37
N MET A 361 19.09 -8.62 -19.17
CA MET A 361 19.93 -8.75 -17.99
C MET A 361 19.32 -7.95 -16.83
N LEU A 362 18.63 -8.66 -15.95
CA LEU A 362 18.04 -8.12 -14.73
C LEU A 362 18.73 -8.73 -13.49
N SER A 363 18.79 -7.95 -12.40
CA SER A 363 19.16 -8.48 -11.10
C SER A 363 18.02 -9.35 -10.53
N PRO A 364 18.32 -10.33 -9.64
CA PRO A 364 17.26 -11.09 -8.97
C PRO A 364 16.24 -10.20 -8.25
N GLU A 365 16.71 -9.11 -7.63
CA GLU A 365 15.84 -8.13 -6.96
C GLU A 365 14.92 -7.40 -7.95
N GLN A 366 15.43 -6.99 -9.12
CA GLN A 366 14.60 -6.37 -10.15
C GLN A 366 13.55 -7.33 -10.68
N VAL A 367 13.90 -8.59 -10.96
CA VAL A 367 12.93 -9.61 -11.38
C VAL A 367 11.87 -9.83 -10.29
N GLY A 368 12.29 -9.90 -9.02
CA GLY A 368 11.39 -10.01 -7.87
C GLY A 368 10.39 -8.86 -7.79
N LYS A 369 10.85 -7.61 -7.87
CA LYS A 369 9.99 -6.42 -7.85
C LYS A 369 9.04 -6.35 -9.04
N LEU A 370 9.53 -6.65 -10.25
CA LEU A 370 8.70 -6.71 -11.45
C LEU A 370 7.62 -7.80 -11.32
N GLN A 371 7.95 -8.93 -10.71
CA GLN A 371 7.01 -10.02 -10.48
C GLN A 371 5.99 -9.67 -9.41
N ASP A 372 6.40 -9.08 -8.27
CA ASP A 372 5.48 -8.55 -7.25
C ASP A 372 4.47 -7.59 -7.89
N ALA A 373 4.94 -6.66 -8.73
CA ALA A 373 4.09 -5.69 -9.40
C ALA A 373 3.15 -6.31 -10.44
N ALA A 374 3.60 -7.35 -11.14
CA ALA A 374 2.78 -8.09 -12.10
C ALA A 374 1.69 -8.91 -11.40
N VAL A 375 1.99 -9.51 -10.25
CA VAL A 375 1.03 -10.20 -9.39
C VAL A 375 -0.02 -9.22 -8.86
N GLU A 376 0.41 -8.08 -8.32
CA GLU A 376 -0.50 -7.03 -7.85
C GLU A 376 -1.40 -6.49 -8.98
N ALA A 377 -0.88 -6.40 -10.21
CA ALA A 377 -1.64 -6.03 -11.41
C ALA A 377 -2.59 -7.14 -11.92
N ARG A 378 -2.42 -8.38 -11.47
CA ARG A 378 -3.03 -9.59 -12.08
C ARG A 378 -2.67 -9.75 -13.56
N ASP A 379 -1.45 -9.36 -13.95
CA ASP A 379 -0.94 -9.46 -15.32
C ASP A 379 -0.27 -10.83 -15.55
N VAL A 380 -1.09 -11.82 -15.90
CA VAL A 380 -0.67 -13.21 -16.10
C VAL A 380 0.40 -13.35 -17.19
N ALA A 381 0.29 -12.58 -18.27
CA ALA A 381 1.25 -12.63 -19.38
C ALA A 381 2.63 -12.14 -18.92
N ARG A 382 2.67 -11.08 -18.12
CA ARG A 382 3.91 -10.57 -17.55
C ARG A 382 4.49 -11.47 -16.47
N ILE A 383 3.66 -12.08 -15.61
CA ILE A 383 4.11 -13.09 -14.63
C ILE A 383 4.86 -14.22 -15.35
N ARG A 384 4.27 -14.77 -16.41
CA ARG A 384 4.88 -15.85 -17.22
C ARG A 384 6.15 -15.39 -17.93
N THR A 385 6.17 -14.17 -18.48
CA THR A 385 7.36 -13.61 -19.13
C THR A 385 8.52 -13.45 -18.14
N LEU A 386 8.25 -12.91 -16.94
CA LEU A 386 9.26 -12.74 -15.90
C LEU A 386 9.76 -14.09 -15.36
N GLU A 387 8.90 -15.09 -15.30
CA GLU A 387 9.33 -16.44 -14.96
C GLU A 387 10.31 -17.01 -16.00
N LYS A 388 9.99 -16.89 -17.29
CA LYS A 388 10.90 -17.33 -18.36
C LYS A 388 12.26 -16.63 -18.26
N ILE A 389 12.28 -15.33 -17.98
CA ILE A 389 13.52 -14.57 -17.76
C ILE A 389 14.28 -15.10 -16.55
N ARG A 390 13.60 -15.36 -15.42
CA ARG A 390 14.22 -15.92 -14.21
C ARG A 390 14.87 -17.28 -14.50
N LEU A 391 14.15 -18.20 -15.12
CA LEU A 391 14.64 -19.53 -15.47
C LEU A 391 15.85 -19.44 -16.41
N GLY A 392 15.77 -18.59 -17.44
CA GLY A 392 16.87 -18.37 -18.39
C GLY A 392 18.13 -17.80 -17.73
N LEU A 393 17.99 -16.76 -16.91
CA LEU A 393 19.13 -16.16 -16.19
C LEU A 393 19.75 -17.12 -15.18
N ALA A 394 18.95 -17.97 -14.53
CA ALA A 394 19.44 -18.97 -13.59
C ALA A 394 20.24 -20.08 -14.31
N ALA A 395 19.72 -20.57 -15.44
CA ALA A 395 20.40 -21.54 -16.28
C ALA A 395 21.74 -21.01 -16.81
N GLU A 396 21.77 -19.78 -17.32
CA GLU A 396 23.02 -19.15 -17.81
C GLU A 396 24.08 -18.99 -16.72
N ARG A 397 23.67 -18.70 -15.49
CA ARG A 397 24.59 -18.48 -14.36
C ARG A 397 24.99 -19.78 -13.65
N GLY A 398 24.36 -20.91 -13.97
CA GLY A 398 24.52 -22.16 -13.22
C GLY A 398 24.05 -22.03 -11.77
N THR A 399 23.10 -21.14 -11.49
CA THR A 399 22.58 -20.90 -10.13
C THR A 399 21.16 -21.47 -9.98
N PRO A 400 20.70 -21.75 -8.75
CA PRO A 400 19.29 -22.06 -8.50
C PRO A 400 18.37 -20.97 -9.05
N THR A 401 17.19 -21.35 -9.52
CA THR A 401 16.14 -20.45 -10.03
C THR A 401 15.64 -19.48 -8.98
N ARG A 402 15.57 -19.93 -7.73
CA ARG A 402 15.16 -19.15 -6.56
C ARG A 402 16.00 -19.49 -5.34
N THR A 403 16.20 -18.48 -4.50
CA THR A 403 16.62 -18.63 -3.11
C THR A 403 15.47 -19.12 -2.23
N GLN A 404 15.78 -19.64 -1.03
CA GLN A 404 14.75 -20.02 -0.05
C GLN A 404 13.80 -18.85 0.28
N HIS A 405 14.33 -17.63 0.34
CA HIS A 405 13.53 -16.43 0.55
C HIS A 405 12.55 -16.18 -0.60
N GLU A 406 13.02 -16.25 -1.86
CA GLU A 406 12.15 -16.06 -3.04
C GLU A 406 11.08 -17.14 -3.16
N ARG A 407 11.36 -18.36 -2.71
CA ARG A 407 10.36 -19.44 -2.63
C ARG A 407 9.30 -19.15 -1.58
N GLY A 408 9.71 -18.67 -0.39
CA GLY A 408 8.78 -18.21 0.63
C GLY A 408 7.94 -17.01 0.16
N ARG A 409 8.52 -16.09 -0.61
CA ARG A 409 7.79 -14.99 -1.29
C ARG A 409 6.76 -15.52 -2.29
N LEU A 410 7.13 -16.48 -3.15
CA LEU A 410 6.21 -17.11 -4.10
C LEU A 410 5.03 -17.80 -3.38
N ALA A 411 5.31 -18.52 -2.29
CA ALA A 411 4.27 -19.15 -1.48
C ALA A 411 3.31 -18.10 -0.86
N ALA A 412 3.85 -16.98 -0.37
CA ALA A 412 3.04 -15.87 0.13
C ALA A 412 2.18 -15.22 -0.95
N GLN A 413 2.74 -14.95 -2.13
CA GLN A 413 2.00 -14.41 -3.28
C GLN A 413 0.87 -15.34 -3.72
N LEU A 414 1.13 -16.65 -3.80
CA LEU A 414 0.10 -17.63 -4.17
C LEU A 414 -1.03 -17.69 -3.13
N ARG A 415 -0.68 -17.69 -1.84
CA ARG A 415 -1.68 -17.69 -0.76
C ARG A 415 -2.51 -16.42 -0.79
N GLU A 416 -1.88 -15.25 -0.92
CA GLU A 416 -2.58 -13.97 -1.01
C GLU A 416 -3.51 -13.91 -2.23
N ALA A 417 -3.04 -14.32 -3.42
CA ALA A 417 -3.86 -14.39 -4.63
C ALA A 417 -5.07 -15.33 -4.47
N GLY A 418 -4.90 -16.45 -3.77
CA GLY A 418 -5.99 -17.38 -3.43
C GLY A 418 -7.05 -16.71 -2.54
N THR A 419 -6.62 -15.95 -1.54
CA THR A 419 -7.55 -15.20 -0.67
C THR A 419 -8.24 -14.04 -1.40
N ASP A 420 -7.56 -13.36 -2.33
CA ASP A 420 -8.18 -12.32 -3.18
C ASP A 420 -9.27 -12.94 -4.07
N LEU A 421 -9.00 -14.09 -4.68
CA LEU A 421 -10.01 -14.82 -5.47
C LEU A 421 -11.25 -15.16 -4.62
N ALA A 422 -11.06 -15.65 -3.38
CA ALA A 422 -12.15 -15.94 -2.47
C ALA A 422 -12.95 -14.66 -2.11
N ALA A 423 -12.26 -13.56 -1.79
CA ALA A 423 -12.90 -12.29 -1.49
C ALA A 423 -13.65 -11.69 -2.70
N ARG A 424 -13.21 -11.95 -3.93
CA ARG A 424 -13.90 -11.53 -5.17
C ARG A 424 -15.15 -12.34 -5.43
N ARG A 425 -15.10 -13.66 -5.25
CA ARG A 425 -16.29 -14.53 -5.29
C ARG A 425 -17.33 -14.09 -4.28
N GLU A 426 -16.91 -13.73 -3.08
CA GLU A 426 -17.82 -13.22 -2.06
C GLU A 426 -18.41 -11.86 -2.43
N ARG A 427 -17.63 -10.94 -3.00
CA ARG A 427 -18.15 -9.66 -3.50
C ARG A 427 -19.16 -9.82 -4.64
N GLU A 428 -18.91 -10.73 -5.57
CA GLU A 428 -19.85 -11.12 -6.62
C GLU A 428 -21.14 -11.66 -6.00
N ARG A 429 -21.04 -12.62 -5.07
CA ARG A 429 -22.20 -13.18 -4.36
C ARG A 429 -23.01 -12.11 -3.63
N GLN A 430 -22.36 -11.23 -2.88
CA GLN A 430 -23.02 -10.12 -2.17
C GLN A 430 -23.71 -9.14 -3.13
N PHE A 431 -23.12 -8.89 -4.30
CA PHE A 431 -23.74 -8.07 -5.34
C PHE A 431 -24.97 -8.77 -5.93
N GLU A 432 -24.88 -10.06 -6.28
CA GLU A 432 -26.03 -10.84 -6.78
C GLU A 432 -27.20 -10.87 -5.80
N GLN A 433 -26.93 -10.82 -4.49
CA GLN A 433 -27.97 -10.77 -3.46
C GLN A 433 -28.64 -9.41 -3.32
N GLY A 434 -27.94 -8.32 -3.69
CA GLY A 434 -28.33 -6.95 -3.34
C GLY A 434 -28.45 -5.99 -4.53
N PHE A 435 -28.22 -6.42 -5.76
CA PHE A 435 -28.20 -5.53 -6.93
C PHE A 435 -29.55 -4.82 -7.10
N HIS A 436 -30.68 -5.45 -6.77
CA HIS A 436 -32.01 -4.86 -6.92
C HIS A 436 -32.30 -3.74 -5.92
N LEU A 437 -31.57 -3.73 -4.81
CA LEU A 437 -31.60 -2.68 -3.79
C LEU A 437 -30.54 -1.59 -4.05
N THR A 438 -29.53 -1.91 -4.86
CA THR A 438 -28.47 -0.97 -5.23
C THR A 438 -29.08 0.19 -6.01
N ARG A 439 -28.72 1.41 -5.60
CA ARG A 439 -29.21 2.64 -6.22
C ARG A 439 -28.21 3.15 -7.23
N TRP A 440 -28.70 3.36 -8.45
CA TRP A 440 -27.97 3.88 -9.59
C TRP A 440 -28.40 5.31 -9.86
N ASP A 441 -27.45 6.19 -10.14
CA ASP A 441 -27.72 7.58 -10.49
C ASP A 441 -28.06 7.66 -11.98
N ILE A 442 -29.31 8.02 -12.28
CA ILE A 442 -29.79 8.23 -13.63
C ILE A 442 -30.38 9.63 -13.72
N LYS A 443 -29.71 10.49 -14.49
CA LYS A 443 -30.09 11.90 -14.69
C LYS A 443 -30.24 12.66 -13.36
N GLY A 444 -29.34 12.42 -12.41
CA GLY A 444 -29.32 13.08 -11.09
C GLY A 444 -30.28 12.50 -10.07
N THR A 445 -31.05 11.46 -10.42
CA THR A 445 -31.97 10.77 -9.52
C THR A 445 -31.50 9.35 -9.26
N ARG A 446 -31.50 8.94 -7.99
CA ARG A 446 -31.07 7.59 -7.60
C ARG A 446 -32.22 6.59 -7.65
N TRP A 447 -32.15 5.63 -8.55
CA TRP A 447 -33.14 4.57 -8.75
C TRP A 447 -32.60 3.20 -8.37
N SER A 448 -33.43 2.36 -7.75
CA SER A 448 -33.14 0.92 -7.58
C SER A 448 -34.18 0.11 -8.33
N LEU A 449 -33.83 -1.09 -8.78
CA LEU A 449 -34.76 -1.95 -9.53
C LEU A 449 -36.02 -2.24 -8.71
N ALA A 450 -35.86 -2.53 -7.41
CA ALA A 450 -36.99 -2.75 -6.50
C ALA A 450 -37.90 -1.52 -6.36
N GLY A 451 -37.31 -0.31 -6.38
CA GLY A 451 -38.07 0.93 -6.30
C GLY A 451 -38.84 1.23 -7.58
N LEU A 452 -38.22 0.95 -8.74
CA LEU A 452 -38.83 1.09 -10.05
C LEU A 452 -39.99 0.12 -10.25
N ASP A 453 -39.79 -1.17 -9.97
CA ASP A 453 -40.83 -2.18 -10.10
C ASP A 453 -42.02 -1.89 -9.16
N ALA A 454 -41.76 -1.42 -7.94
CA ALA A 454 -42.82 -1.01 -7.01
C ALA A 454 -43.63 0.19 -7.55
N ARG A 455 -42.98 1.16 -8.21
CA ARG A 455 -43.64 2.33 -8.82
C ARG A 455 -44.42 1.93 -10.07
N LEU A 456 -43.85 1.10 -10.93
CA LEU A 456 -44.51 0.55 -12.11
C LEU A 456 -45.76 -0.26 -11.75
N GLU A 457 -45.70 -1.09 -10.71
CA GLU A 457 -46.86 -1.84 -10.24
C GLU A 457 -47.95 -0.90 -9.69
N LYS A 458 -47.57 0.16 -8.98
CA LYS A 458 -48.51 1.18 -8.50
C LYS A 458 -49.25 1.86 -9.66
N GLU A 459 -48.53 2.29 -10.70
CA GLU A 459 -49.11 2.91 -11.91
C GLU A 459 -50.03 1.93 -12.66
N ARG A 460 -49.63 0.65 -12.74
CA ARG A 460 -50.44 -0.41 -13.35
C ARG A 460 -51.77 -0.63 -12.61
N VAL A 461 -51.73 -0.72 -11.28
CA VAL A 461 -52.92 -0.89 -10.44
C VAL A 461 -53.83 0.34 -10.53
N GLN A 462 -53.26 1.55 -10.54
CA GLN A 462 -54.05 2.77 -10.74
C GLN A 462 -54.76 2.77 -12.10
N THR A 463 -54.07 2.33 -13.16
CA THR A 463 -54.65 2.23 -14.51
C THR A 463 -55.74 1.15 -14.60
N SER A 464 -55.61 0.02 -13.88
CA SER A 464 -56.60 -1.07 -13.91
C SER A 464 -57.87 -0.77 -13.10
N PHE A 465 -57.76 -0.11 -11.94
CA PHE A 465 -58.93 0.30 -11.16
C PHE A 465 -59.83 1.29 -11.92
N ILE A 466 -59.23 2.13 -12.77
CA ILE A 466 -59.96 3.09 -13.61
C ILE A 466 -60.84 2.35 -14.64
N HIS A 467 -60.40 1.19 -15.15
CA HIS A 467 -61.14 0.39 -16.12
C HIS A 467 -62.44 -0.23 -15.59
N VAL A 468 -62.64 -0.33 -14.27
CA VAL A 468 -63.76 -1.06 -13.65
C VAL A 468 -64.95 -0.17 -13.24
N GLY A 469 -64.86 1.17 -13.30
CA GLY A 469 -66.04 1.98 -12.94
C GLY A 469 -66.13 3.46 -13.32
N ILE A 470 -65.06 4.15 -13.74
CA ILE A 470 -65.09 5.63 -13.92
C ILE A 470 -64.35 6.12 -15.19
N SER A 471 -63.75 5.21 -15.98
CA SER A 471 -62.81 5.53 -17.09
C SER A 471 -63.31 6.38 -18.27
N ALA A 472 -64.59 6.70 -18.38
CA ALA A 472 -65.09 7.48 -19.52
C ALA A 472 -64.81 9.00 -19.41
N TRP A 473 -64.40 9.54 -18.25
CA TRP A 473 -64.46 10.99 -18.01
C TRP A 473 -63.13 11.78 -17.92
N VAL A 474 -61.93 11.17 -17.90
CA VAL A 474 -60.65 11.93 -17.88
C VAL A 474 -59.54 11.25 -18.73
N PRO A 475 -59.52 11.44 -20.07
CA PRO A 475 -58.50 10.87 -20.96
C PRO A 475 -57.06 11.34 -20.69
N SER A 476 -56.87 12.51 -20.06
CA SER A 476 -55.56 13.08 -19.77
C SER A 476 -54.76 12.28 -18.75
N TRP A 477 -55.41 11.71 -17.73
CA TRP A 477 -54.73 10.88 -16.72
C TRP A 477 -54.21 9.56 -17.29
N LYS A 478 -54.97 8.96 -18.22
CA LYS A 478 -54.52 7.74 -18.91
C LYS A 478 -53.27 8.00 -19.74
N ARG A 479 -53.21 9.15 -20.44
CA ARG A 479 -52.01 9.55 -21.18
C ARG A 479 -50.84 9.81 -20.23
N GLN A 480 -51.05 10.54 -19.15
CA GLN A 480 -50.00 10.82 -18.16
C GLN A 480 -49.44 9.55 -17.50
N SER A 481 -50.29 8.59 -17.10
CA SER A 481 -49.83 7.33 -16.51
C SER A 481 -49.12 6.43 -17.54
N GLN A 482 -49.55 6.45 -18.82
CA GLN A 482 -48.84 5.77 -19.90
C GLN A 482 -47.47 6.39 -20.14
N GLU A 483 -47.38 7.73 -20.24
CA GLU A 483 -46.11 8.45 -20.40
C GLU A 483 -45.15 8.19 -19.24
N GLU A 484 -45.64 8.23 -18.00
CA GLU A 484 -44.83 7.91 -16.81
C GLU A 484 -44.42 6.43 -16.78
N THR A 485 -45.29 5.50 -17.17
CA THR A 485 -44.94 4.08 -17.30
C THR A 485 -43.83 3.88 -18.32
N THR A 486 -43.94 4.49 -19.50
CA THR A 486 -42.90 4.45 -20.54
C THR A 486 -41.58 5.02 -20.01
N ARG A 487 -41.63 6.19 -19.35
CA ARG A 487 -40.44 6.80 -18.73
C ARG A 487 -39.80 5.90 -17.69
N LEU A 488 -40.57 5.28 -16.80
CA LEU A 488 -40.07 4.38 -15.76
C LEU A 488 -39.50 3.09 -16.36
N GLN A 489 -40.07 2.58 -17.46
CA GLN A 489 -39.54 1.44 -18.21
C GLN A 489 -38.19 1.77 -18.87
N GLU A 490 -38.03 2.97 -19.43
CA GLU A 490 -36.74 3.44 -19.96
C GLU A 490 -35.68 3.50 -18.86
N ILE A 491 -35.99 4.13 -17.71
CA ILE A 491 -35.09 4.20 -16.56
C ILE A 491 -34.75 2.79 -16.05
N ARG A 492 -35.74 1.88 -16.01
CA ARG A 492 -35.54 0.48 -15.63
C ARG A 492 -34.56 -0.22 -16.55
N ARG A 493 -34.65 -0.04 -17.86
CA ARG A 493 -33.70 -0.60 -18.81
C ARG A 493 -32.28 -0.07 -18.58
N GLU A 494 -32.11 1.23 -18.35
CA GLU A 494 -30.80 1.82 -18.04
C GLU A 494 -30.22 1.27 -16.71
N VAL A 495 -31.07 1.05 -15.69
CA VAL A 495 -30.66 0.40 -14.43
C VAL A 495 -30.24 -1.06 -14.67
N GLU A 496 -30.98 -1.83 -15.49
CA GLU A 496 -30.63 -3.21 -15.84
C GLU A 496 -29.32 -3.29 -16.64
N GLU A 497 -29.07 -2.34 -17.55
CA GLU A 497 -27.79 -2.21 -18.25
C GLU A 497 -26.64 -1.93 -17.27
N SER A 498 -26.86 -1.04 -16.30
CA SER A 498 -25.86 -0.74 -15.26
C SER A 498 -25.57 -1.94 -14.37
N ILE A 499 -26.60 -2.71 -13.99
CA ILE A 499 -26.45 -3.97 -13.25
C ILE A 499 -25.64 -4.96 -14.07
N ARG A 500 -26.01 -5.21 -15.34
CA ARG A 500 -25.30 -6.15 -16.22
C ARG A 500 -23.83 -5.76 -16.43
N ALA A 501 -23.56 -4.47 -16.64
CA ALA A 501 -22.19 -3.96 -16.76
C ALA A 501 -21.38 -4.25 -15.48
N ARG A 502 -21.99 -4.06 -14.31
CA ARG A 502 -21.33 -4.35 -13.03
C ARG A 502 -21.12 -5.84 -12.78
N GLN A 503 -22.06 -6.69 -13.16
CA GLN A 503 -21.91 -8.15 -13.10
C GLN A 503 -20.73 -8.60 -13.96
N GLN A 504 -20.66 -8.10 -15.20
CA GLN A 504 -19.58 -8.40 -16.12
C GLN A 504 -18.22 -7.95 -15.57
N GLU A 505 -18.16 -6.74 -15.00
CA GLU A 505 -16.94 -6.24 -14.34
C GLU A 505 -16.46 -7.17 -13.21
N LEU A 506 -17.39 -7.59 -12.32
CA LEU A 506 -17.08 -8.50 -11.20
C LEU A 506 -16.64 -9.88 -11.69
N LEU A 507 -17.24 -10.39 -12.76
CA LEU A 507 -16.88 -11.66 -13.39
C LEU A 507 -15.45 -11.59 -13.97
N GLU A 508 -15.14 -10.57 -14.76
CA GLU A 508 -13.81 -10.36 -15.34
C GLU A 508 -12.73 -10.17 -14.27
N GLU A 509 -13.07 -9.48 -13.19
CA GLU A 509 -12.22 -9.34 -12.02
C GLU A 509 -11.92 -10.69 -11.35
N ARG A 510 -12.93 -11.56 -11.19
CA ARG A 510 -12.78 -12.91 -10.65
C ARG A 510 -11.93 -13.80 -11.56
N GLU A 511 -12.19 -13.77 -12.86
CA GLU A 511 -11.45 -14.58 -13.85
C GLU A 511 -9.97 -14.19 -13.89
N ARG A 512 -9.66 -12.88 -13.87
CA ARG A 512 -8.27 -12.39 -13.77
C ARG A 512 -7.57 -12.88 -12.50
N ALA A 513 -8.27 -12.87 -11.36
CA ALA A 513 -7.72 -13.39 -10.11
C ALA A 513 -7.49 -14.91 -10.18
N ALA A 514 -8.42 -15.67 -10.76
CA ALA A 514 -8.29 -17.11 -10.95
C ALA A 514 -7.10 -17.47 -11.86
N ALA A 515 -6.94 -16.76 -12.97
CA ALA A 515 -5.82 -16.95 -13.88
C ALA A 515 -4.47 -16.61 -13.22
N THR A 516 -4.45 -15.62 -12.31
CA THR A 516 -3.25 -15.29 -11.51
C THR A 516 -2.89 -16.42 -10.55
N VAL A 517 -3.87 -16.97 -9.82
CA VAL A 517 -3.67 -18.13 -8.94
C VAL A 517 -3.14 -19.33 -9.73
N GLN A 518 -3.71 -19.62 -10.89
CA GLN A 518 -3.26 -20.69 -11.77
C GLN A 518 -1.81 -20.48 -12.20
N ALA A 519 -1.45 -19.29 -12.70
CA ALA A 519 -0.08 -19.00 -13.14
C ALA A 519 0.94 -19.14 -12.00
N LEU A 520 0.61 -18.67 -10.78
CA LEU A 520 1.49 -18.83 -9.62
C LEU A 520 1.60 -20.30 -9.17
N THR A 521 0.55 -21.09 -9.33
CA THR A 521 0.53 -22.53 -9.04
C THR A 521 1.43 -23.28 -10.02
N GLU A 522 1.31 -23.01 -11.33
CA GLU A 522 2.19 -23.55 -12.38
C GLU A 522 3.68 -23.26 -12.08
N ILE A 523 3.98 -22.03 -11.64
CA ILE A 523 5.34 -21.61 -11.26
C ILE A 523 5.82 -22.38 -10.03
N ARG A 524 5.00 -22.49 -8.97
CA ARG A 524 5.35 -23.22 -7.75
C ARG A 524 5.61 -24.69 -8.04
N ASP A 525 4.76 -25.32 -8.84
CA ASP A 525 4.86 -26.75 -9.16
C ASP A 525 6.04 -27.02 -10.12
N GLY A 526 6.39 -26.07 -10.98
CA GLY A 526 7.64 -26.09 -11.75
C GLY A 526 8.88 -26.02 -10.84
N GLU A 527 8.86 -25.13 -9.84
CA GLU A 527 9.94 -24.98 -8.87
C GLU A 527 10.10 -26.22 -7.97
N ALA A 528 9.00 -26.85 -7.57
CA ALA A 528 9.01 -28.11 -6.80
C ALA A 528 9.66 -29.25 -7.60
N ARG A 529 9.29 -29.41 -8.88
CA ARG A 529 9.90 -30.43 -9.77
C ARG A 529 11.41 -30.26 -9.94
N ILE A 530 11.91 -29.03 -9.96
CA ILE A 530 13.36 -28.76 -10.00
C ILE A 530 14.05 -29.16 -8.69
N GLN A 531 13.31 -29.20 -7.57
CA GLN A 531 13.80 -29.48 -6.23
C GLN A 531 13.63 -30.92 -5.74
N ASP A 532 12.69 -31.69 -6.29
CA ASP A 532 12.47 -33.08 -5.86
C ASP A 532 13.73 -33.95 -6.05
N GLY A 533 14.68 -33.53 -6.89
CA GLY A 533 16.03 -34.11 -6.97
C GLY A 533 17.03 -33.68 -5.87
N ARG A 534 16.64 -32.80 -4.94
CA ARG A 534 17.52 -32.14 -3.94
C ARG A 534 17.01 -32.23 -2.50
N GLY A 535 15.83 -32.82 -2.24
CA GLY A 535 15.32 -33.08 -0.88
C GLY A 535 15.02 -31.82 -0.03
N SER A 536 14.76 -30.66 -0.65
CA SER A 536 14.50 -29.41 0.07
C SER A 536 13.05 -29.34 0.55
N LEU A 537 12.84 -29.06 1.85
CA LEU A 537 11.52 -28.74 2.40
C LEU A 537 10.95 -27.47 1.75
N ASN A 538 9.63 -27.45 1.53
CA ASN A 538 8.91 -26.25 1.10
C ASN A 538 9.01 -25.17 2.18
N PRO A 539 9.60 -23.99 1.89
CA PRO A 539 9.76 -22.96 2.92
C PRO A 539 8.40 -22.35 3.28
N SER A 540 8.25 -21.97 4.55
CA SER A 540 7.09 -21.21 5.02
C SER A 540 6.91 -19.92 4.21
N PRO A 541 5.66 -19.47 3.97
CA PRO A 541 5.38 -18.21 3.32
C PRO A 541 6.11 -17.01 3.98
N ILE A 542 6.56 -16.07 3.17
CA ILE A 542 7.18 -14.82 3.64
C ILE A 542 6.34 -13.65 3.18
N TYR A 543 5.45 -13.17 4.04
CA TYR A 543 4.53 -12.09 3.71
C TYR A 543 5.13 -10.69 3.91
N THR A 544 4.82 -9.80 2.98
CA THR A 544 4.95 -8.35 3.17
C THR A 544 3.86 -7.84 4.13
N ARG A 545 4.00 -6.59 4.60
CA ARG A 545 2.96 -5.99 5.46
C ARG A 545 1.67 -5.76 4.67
N ALA A 546 1.81 -5.27 3.44
CA ALA A 546 0.67 -4.99 2.57
C ALA A 546 -0.13 -6.25 2.25
N GLU A 547 0.52 -7.39 2.00
CA GLU A 547 -0.17 -8.67 1.78
C GLU A 547 -0.95 -9.10 3.03
N LEU A 548 -0.38 -9.01 4.23
CA LEU A 548 -1.11 -9.36 5.47
C LEU A 548 -2.32 -8.44 5.70
N ASP A 549 -2.19 -7.14 5.43
CA ASP A 549 -3.29 -6.19 5.57
C ASP A 549 -4.39 -6.43 4.51
N ARG A 550 -4.03 -6.89 3.30
CA ARG A 550 -4.98 -7.32 2.27
C ARG A 550 -5.65 -8.63 2.65
N MET A 551 -4.91 -9.63 3.10
CA MET A 551 -5.45 -10.90 3.58
C MET A 551 -6.39 -10.71 4.77
N GLU A 552 -6.09 -9.80 5.71
CA GLU A 552 -7.02 -9.43 6.77
C GLU A 552 -8.29 -8.79 6.23
N SER A 553 -8.17 -7.92 5.22
CA SER A 553 -9.32 -7.33 4.53
C SER A 553 -10.13 -8.41 3.79
N HIS A 554 -9.48 -9.44 3.25
CA HIS A 554 -10.13 -10.60 2.62
C HIS A 554 -10.87 -11.43 3.66
N ALA A 555 -10.23 -11.79 4.78
CA ALA A 555 -10.83 -12.51 5.91
C ALA A 555 -12.08 -11.80 6.43
N TYR A 556 -12.01 -10.47 6.54
CA TYR A 556 -13.15 -9.65 6.90
C TYR A 556 -14.28 -9.71 5.85
N THR A 557 -13.93 -9.64 4.56
CA THR A 557 -14.91 -9.67 3.46
C THR A 557 -15.62 -11.02 3.39
N THR A 558 -14.88 -12.12 3.50
CA THR A 558 -15.37 -13.50 3.46
C THR A 558 -15.95 -13.98 4.79
N ARG A 559 -15.75 -13.20 5.88
CA ARG A 559 -16.05 -13.62 7.26
C ARG A 559 -15.40 -14.96 7.61
N ASP A 560 -14.19 -15.18 7.11
CA ASP A 560 -13.44 -16.42 7.30
C ASP A 560 -12.63 -16.36 8.61
N PRO A 561 -13.02 -17.13 9.66
CA PRO A 561 -12.31 -17.14 10.93
C PRO A 561 -10.91 -17.77 10.82
N HIS A 562 -10.74 -18.79 9.97
CA HIS A 562 -9.46 -19.49 9.82
C HIS A 562 -8.43 -18.60 9.14
N LEU A 563 -8.84 -17.86 8.10
CA LEU A 563 -7.96 -16.90 7.46
C LEU A 563 -7.56 -15.76 8.40
N LEU A 564 -8.46 -15.32 9.30
CA LEU A 564 -8.12 -14.30 10.29
C LEU A 564 -7.03 -14.80 11.27
N MET A 565 -7.16 -16.04 11.75
CA MET A 565 -6.16 -16.68 12.61
C MET A 565 -4.83 -16.85 11.88
N GLU A 566 -4.84 -17.37 10.65
CA GLU A 566 -3.64 -17.51 9.81
C GLU A 566 -2.91 -16.16 9.63
N VAL A 567 -3.65 -15.07 9.39
CA VAL A 567 -3.04 -13.73 9.27
C VAL A 567 -2.41 -13.29 10.59
N ASN A 568 -3.03 -13.61 11.73
CA ASN A 568 -2.45 -13.32 13.04
C ASN A 568 -1.15 -14.10 13.27
N ASP A 569 -1.14 -15.40 12.98
CA ASP A 569 0.03 -16.26 13.11
C ASP A 569 1.17 -15.80 12.20
N ALA A 570 0.85 -15.47 10.95
CA ALA A 570 1.81 -14.96 9.98
C ALA A 570 2.37 -13.57 10.39
N ARG A 571 1.56 -12.73 11.05
CA ARG A 571 2.05 -11.48 11.66
C ARG A 571 3.02 -11.79 12.79
N LEU A 572 2.68 -12.69 13.71
CA LEU A 572 3.55 -13.10 14.83
C LEU A 572 4.87 -13.67 14.31
N GLU A 573 4.84 -14.62 13.37
CA GLU A 573 6.05 -15.21 12.78
C GLU A 573 6.94 -14.13 12.15
N LYS A 574 6.35 -13.18 11.41
CA LYS A 574 7.09 -12.07 10.83
C LYS A 574 7.72 -11.17 11.91
N LEU A 575 7.02 -10.90 13.00
CA LEU A 575 7.57 -10.12 14.12
C LEU A 575 8.72 -10.86 14.80
N MET A 576 8.61 -12.17 14.96
CA MET A 576 9.68 -13.01 15.51
C MET A 576 10.96 -12.97 14.66
N ARG A 577 10.83 -12.82 13.33
CA ARG A 577 11.96 -12.62 12.41
C ARG A 577 12.59 -11.22 12.51
N LEU A 578 11.91 -10.22 13.07
CA LEU A 578 12.47 -8.89 13.29
C LEU A 578 13.39 -8.88 14.53
N PRO A 579 14.47 -8.07 14.53
CA PRO A 579 15.23 -7.78 15.74
C PRO A 579 14.30 -7.27 16.84
N ALA A 580 14.53 -7.67 18.10
CA ALA A 580 13.67 -7.31 19.23
C ALA A 580 13.37 -5.80 19.32
N GLU A 581 14.37 -4.97 19.02
CA GLU A 581 14.31 -3.50 19.01
C GLU A 581 13.33 -2.92 17.97
N LYS A 582 13.00 -3.69 16.93
CA LYS A 582 12.09 -3.31 15.85
C LYS A 582 10.71 -3.95 15.98
N ARG A 583 10.52 -4.84 16.97
CA ARG A 583 9.21 -5.45 17.21
C ARG A 583 8.31 -4.38 17.84
N PRO A 584 7.05 -4.25 17.39
CA PRO A 584 6.09 -3.43 18.09
C PRO A 584 5.93 -3.98 19.52
N PRO A 585 5.72 -3.12 20.52
CA PRO A 585 5.49 -3.58 21.88
C PRO A 585 4.21 -4.43 21.94
N LEU A 586 4.19 -5.49 22.76
CA LEU A 586 3.04 -6.41 22.83
C LEU A 586 1.72 -5.67 23.09
N HIS A 587 1.74 -4.68 24.00
CA HIS A 587 0.58 -3.84 24.30
C HIS A 587 -0.06 -3.22 23.05
N LYS A 588 0.74 -2.88 22.02
CA LYS A 588 0.21 -2.38 20.75
C LYS A 588 -0.50 -3.47 19.94
N LEU A 589 0.06 -4.67 19.87
CA LEU A 589 -0.54 -5.80 19.15
C LEU A 589 -1.86 -6.23 19.82
N ALA A 590 -1.85 -6.29 21.14
CA ALA A 590 -3.03 -6.56 21.96
C ALA A 590 -4.11 -5.49 21.74
N ALA A 591 -3.74 -4.21 21.73
CA ALA A 591 -4.67 -3.12 21.43
C ALA A 591 -5.27 -3.23 20.01
N GLU A 592 -4.47 -3.59 19.00
CA GLU A 592 -4.94 -3.84 17.64
C GLU A 592 -5.86 -5.07 17.56
N ALA A 593 -5.61 -6.12 18.35
CA ALA A 593 -6.48 -7.29 18.44
C ALA A 593 -7.84 -6.96 19.10
N GLU A 594 -7.83 -6.20 20.19
CA GLU A 594 -9.06 -5.71 20.85
C GLU A 594 -9.89 -4.83 19.91
N ALA A 595 -9.25 -3.97 19.13
CA ALA A 595 -9.92 -3.17 18.10
C ALA A 595 -10.61 -4.04 17.05
N ARG A 596 -9.95 -5.12 16.59
CA ARG A 596 -10.54 -6.07 15.63
C ARG A 596 -11.73 -6.81 16.22
N ALA A 597 -11.62 -7.29 17.46
CA ALA A 597 -12.73 -7.94 18.16
C ALA A 597 -13.94 -7.01 18.31
N PHE A 598 -13.70 -5.73 18.64
CA PHE A 598 -14.76 -4.73 18.75
C PHE A 598 -15.47 -4.47 17.41
N VAL A 599 -14.72 -4.30 16.32
CA VAL A 599 -15.32 -4.11 14.98
C VAL A 599 -16.10 -5.35 14.54
N ALA A 600 -15.58 -6.55 14.80
CA ALA A 600 -16.29 -7.80 14.55
C ALA A 600 -17.61 -7.88 15.34
N GLU A 601 -17.64 -7.34 16.56
CA GLU A 601 -18.85 -7.31 17.39
C GLU A 601 -19.92 -6.39 16.81
N LEU A 602 -19.54 -5.20 16.32
CA LEU A 602 -20.49 -4.31 15.63
C LEU A 602 -21.12 -4.97 14.41
N ASP A 603 -20.33 -5.70 13.62
CA ASP A 603 -20.81 -6.43 12.46
C ASP A 603 -21.72 -7.61 12.84
N PHE A 604 -21.37 -8.34 13.90
CA PHE A 604 -22.24 -9.40 14.43
C PHE A 604 -23.59 -8.83 14.88
N ARG A 605 -23.61 -7.72 15.62
CA ARG A 605 -24.86 -7.03 16.01
C ARG A 605 -25.67 -6.59 14.80
N ARG A 606 -25.00 -6.12 13.73
CA ARG A 606 -25.66 -5.76 12.47
C ARG A 606 -26.29 -6.98 11.81
N ALA A 607 -25.56 -8.10 11.72
CA ALA A 607 -26.09 -9.34 11.16
C ALA A 607 -27.24 -9.91 12.00
N GLN A 608 -27.17 -9.78 13.32
CA GLN A 608 -28.25 -10.13 14.25
C GLN A 608 -29.50 -9.27 14.00
N LYS A 609 -29.34 -7.95 13.83
CA LYS A 609 -30.43 -7.04 13.47
C LYS A 609 -31.03 -7.42 12.11
N SER A 610 -30.22 -7.65 11.09
CA SER A 610 -30.69 -8.10 9.77
C SER A 610 -31.48 -9.41 9.85
N ARG A 611 -31.02 -10.38 10.64
CA ARG A 611 -31.74 -11.64 10.88
C ARG A 611 -33.09 -11.40 11.57
N ALA A 612 -33.13 -10.55 12.59
CA ALA A 612 -34.37 -10.22 13.29
C ALA A 612 -35.36 -9.46 12.39
N GLU A 613 -34.87 -8.54 11.56
CA GLU A 613 -35.65 -7.83 10.55
C GLU A 613 -36.18 -8.80 9.48
N GLN A 614 -35.37 -9.76 9.02
CA GLN A 614 -35.81 -10.78 8.09
C GLN A 614 -36.88 -11.70 8.71
N ALA A 615 -36.78 -12.03 10.00
CA ALA A 615 -37.81 -12.81 10.69
C ALA A 615 -39.14 -12.04 10.84
N ARG A 616 -39.07 -10.73 11.15
CA ARG A 616 -40.25 -9.88 11.38
C ARG A 616 -40.89 -9.37 10.08
N TRP A 617 -40.06 -8.99 9.12
CA TRP A 617 -40.44 -8.24 7.93
C TRP A 617 -40.07 -8.94 6.62
N GLY A 618 -39.49 -10.14 6.66
CA GLY A 618 -39.00 -10.84 5.46
C GLY A 618 -40.05 -11.02 4.37
N ARG A 619 -41.33 -11.16 4.73
CA ARG A 619 -42.43 -11.22 3.75
C ARG A 619 -42.69 -9.91 3.00
N TYR A 620 -42.21 -8.78 3.52
CA TYR A 620 -42.29 -7.45 2.90
C TYR A 620 -40.98 -7.03 2.23
N THR A 621 -39.87 -7.71 2.53
CA THR A 621 -38.57 -7.43 1.93
C THR A 621 -38.63 -7.76 0.44
N PRO A 622 -38.35 -6.80 -0.46
CA PRO A 622 -38.30 -7.08 -1.88
C PRO A 622 -37.08 -7.95 -2.19
N VAL A 623 -37.28 -8.98 -3.00
CA VAL A 623 -36.26 -9.88 -3.51
C VAL A 623 -36.26 -9.85 -5.04
N ALA A 624 -35.08 -10.05 -5.64
CA ALA A 624 -34.98 -10.26 -7.06
C ALA A 624 -35.21 -11.73 -7.39
N ALA A 625 -35.99 -11.99 -8.43
CA ALA A 625 -36.25 -13.33 -8.94
C ALA A 625 -36.08 -13.35 -10.46
N ARG A 626 -35.55 -14.46 -10.97
CA ARG A 626 -35.43 -14.71 -12.40
C ARG A 626 -36.54 -15.66 -12.84
N LEU A 627 -37.28 -15.29 -13.89
CA LEU A 627 -38.29 -16.13 -14.52
C LEU A 627 -37.63 -17.14 -15.47
N GLN A 628 -38.40 -18.10 -15.98
CA GLN A 628 -37.92 -19.15 -16.90
C GLN A 628 -37.43 -18.58 -18.23
N ASP A 629 -38.00 -17.48 -18.69
CA ASP A 629 -37.55 -16.72 -19.87
C ASP A 629 -36.25 -15.93 -19.62
N GLY A 630 -35.72 -15.97 -18.40
CA GLY A 630 -34.51 -15.26 -17.99
C GLY A 630 -34.75 -13.81 -17.57
N SER A 631 -35.97 -13.30 -17.65
CA SER A 631 -36.32 -11.94 -17.23
C SER A 631 -36.18 -11.76 -15.72
N LEU A 632 -35.80 -10.54 -15.34
CA LEU A 632 -35.56 -10.17 -13.96
C LEU A 632 -36.77 -9.41 -13.43
N ILE A 633 -37.29 -9.86 -12.30
CA ILE A 633 -38.40 -9.21 -11.61
C ILE A 633 -38.03 -8.99 -10.16
N THR A 634 -38.62 -7.97 -9.54
CA THR A 634 -38.58 -7.82 -8.09
C THR A 634 -39.97 -7.88 -7.49
N GLY A 635 -40.04 -8.37 -6.26
CA GLY A 635 -41.29 -8.42 -5.50
C GLY A 635 -41.07 -8.98 -4.11
N SER A 636 -42.12 -8.94 -3.30
CA SER A 636 -42.13 -9.47 -1.93
C SER A 636 -43.14 -10.61 -1.81
N VAL A 637 -42.93 -11.53 -0.87
CA VAL A 637 -43.84 -12.67 -0.66
C VAL A 637 -45.27 -12.18 -0.40
N ARG A 638 -45.44 -11.09 0.36
CA ARG A 638 -46.74 -10.49 0.62
C ARG A 638 -47.50 -10.09 -0.65
N GLN A 639 -46.81 -9.63 -1.70
CA GLN A 639 -47.46 -9.27 -2.97
C GLN A 639 -47.98 -10.48 -3.74
N THR A 640 -47.55 -11.68 -3.36
CA THR A 640 -47.94 -12.94 -4.00
C THR A 640 -49.00 -13.71 -3.21
N GLU A 641 -49.29 -13.28 -1.98
CA GLU A 641 -50.29 -13.88 -1.08
C GLU A 641 -51.69 -13.35 -1.41
N VAL A 642 -52.68 -14.25 -1.40
CA VAL A 642 -54.10 -13.90 -1.54
C VAL A 642 -54.64 -13.53 -0.16
N LEU A 643 -54.92 -12.24 0.08
CA LEU A 643 -55.24 -11.74 1.42
C LEU A 643 -56.75 -11.66 1.73
N SER A 644 -57.63 -11.75 0.73
CA SER A 644 -59.09 -11.67 0.93
C SER A 644 -59.89 -12.63 0.03
N ARG A 645 -61.17 -12.87 0.36
CA ARG A 645 -62.09 -13.64 -0.50
C ARG A 645 -62.33 -12.97 -1.86
N ALA A 646 -62.28 -11.63 -1.93
CA ALA A 646 -62.34 -10.90 -3.19
C ALA A 646 -61.05 -11.09 -4.00
N ASP A 647 -59.87 -11.03 -3.36
CA ASP A 647 -58.59 -11.35 -4.00
C ASP A 647 -58.56 -12.80 -4.48
N ALA A 648 -59.19 -13.73 -3.75
CA ALA A 648 -59.28 -15.14 -4.14
C ALA A 648 -60.10 -15.33 -5.42
N ILE A 649 -61.22 -14.61 -5.56
CA ILE A 649 -62.02 -14.63 -6.80
C ILE A 649 -61.24 -14.01 -7.95
N ILE A 650 -60.54 -12.88 -7.73
CA ILE A 650 -59.66 -12.25 -8.73
C ILE A 650 -58.51 -13.20 -9.11
N HIS A 651 -57.90 -13.89 -8.14
CA HIS A 651 -56.82 -14.86 -8.39
C HIS A 651 -57.28 -16.12 -9.13
N ILE A 652 -58.53 -16.55 -8.92
CA ILE A 652 -59.13 -17.70 -9.60
C ILE A 652 -59.47 -17.34 -11.05
N VAL A 653 -59.97 -16.13 -11.30
CA VAL A 653 -60.35 -15.65 -12.65
C VAL A 653 -59.14 -15.16 -13.46
N GLU A 654 -58.14 -14.54 -12.83
CA GLU A 654 -56.95 -13.96 -13.48
C GLU A 654 -55.64 -14.74 -13.25
N GLY A 655 -55.71 -15.98 -12.77
CA GLY A 655 -54.56 -16.82 -12.41
C GLY A 655 -53.75 -17.32 -13.61
N SER A 656 -53.24 -16.41 -14.44
CA SER A 656 -52.40 -16.74 -15.59
C SER A 656 -51.18 -17.58 -15.15
N PRO A 657 -50.71 -18.50 -15.99
CA PRO A 657 -49.47 -19.25 -15.73
C PRO A 657 -48.30 -18.33 -15.32
N GLU A 658 -48.20 -17.15 -15.94
CA GLU A 658 -47.18 -16.13 -15.65
C GLU A 658 -47.27 -15.58 -14.21
N LYS A 659 -48.47 -15.27 -13.70
CA LYS A 659 -48.62 -14.80 -12.30
C LYS A 659 -48.21 -15.88 -11.30
N ARG A 660 -48.56 -17.14 -11.58
CA ARG A 660 -48.17 -18.29 -10.75
C ARG A 660 -46.66 -18.52 -10.78
N GLU A 661 -46.04 -18.34 -11.94
CA GLU A 661 -44.59 -18.42 -12.09
C GLU A 661 -43.89 -17.30 -11.31
N ARG A 662 -44.32 -16.05 -11.47
CA ARG A 662 -43.84 -14.88 -10.71
C ARG A 662 -43.91 -15.12 -9.21
N ALA A 663 -45.05 -15.61 -8.72
CA ALA A 663 -45.23 -15.92 -7.30
C ALA A 663 -44.23 -17.00 -6.82
N ARG A 664 -44.09 -18.10 -7.56
CA ARG A 664 -43.14 -19.17 -7.23
C ARG A 664 -41.69 -18.67 -7.24
N ALA A 665 -41.33 -17.84 -8.22
CA ALA A 665 -39.98 -17.29 -8.34
C ALA A 665 -39.65 -16.37 -7.16
N ILE A 666 -40.55 -15.46 -6.79
CA ILE A 666 -40.40 -14.56 -5.63
C ILE A 666 -40.30 -15.36 -4.33
N THR A 667 -41.18 -16.34 -4.11
CA THR A 667 -41.16 -17.17 -2.89
C THR A 667 -39.85 -17.95 -2.77
N ARG A 668 -39.34 -18.53 -3.87
CA ARG A 668 -38.02 -19.19 -3.86
C ARG A 668 -36.89 -18.21 -3.55
N SER A 669 -36.85 -17.06 -4.21
CA SER A 669 -35.83 -16.03 -3.93
C SER A 669 -35.89 -15.51 -2.49
N ALA A 670 -37.08 -15.38 -1.90
CA ALA A 670 -37.24 -14.99 -0.50
C ALA A 670 -36.72 -16.04 0.47
N ALA A 671 -36.93 -17.34 0.17
CA ALA A 671 -36.36 -18.43 0.96
C ALA A 671 -34.82 -18.44 0.87
N ILE A 672 -34.26 -18.24 -0.33
CA ILE A 672 -32.80 -18.11 -0.53
C ILE A 672 -32.25 -16.93 0.28
N HIS A 673 -32.85 -15.74 0.14
CA HIS A 673 -32.43 -14.55 0.89
C HIS A 673 -32.50 -14.75 2.41
N ALA A 674 -33.52 -15.46 2.91
CA ALA A 674 -33.63 -15.80 4.32
C ALA A 674 -32.50 -16.75 4.78
N ALA A 675 -32.22 -17.80 4.00
CA ALA A 675 -31.12 -18.73 4.29
C ALA A 675 -29.75 -18.03 4.25
N GLU A 676 -29.53 -17.11 3.32
CA GLU A 676 -28.30 -16.33 3.21
C GLU A 676 -28.14 -15.34 4.37
N THR A 677 -29.22 -14.69 4.81
CA THR A 677 -29.20 -13.82 5.99
C THR A 677 -28.83 -14.62 7.24
N GLN A 678 -29.35 -15.85 7.37
CA GLN A 678 -28.98 -16.76 8.45
C GLN A 678 -27.50 -17.17 8.36
N ALA A 679 -27.01 -17.56 7.18
CA ALA A 679 -25.62 -17.93 6.97
C ALA A 679 -24.66 -16.74 7.27
N ALA A 680 -25.04 -15.52 6.89
CA ALA A 680 -24.27 -14.32 7.19
C ALA A 680 -24.19 -14.03 8.70
N TYR A 681 -25.28 -14.27 9.44
CA TYR A 681 -25.28 -14.20 10.91
C TYR A 681 -24.31 -15.22 11.53
N GLU A 682 -24.36 -16.48 11.08
CA GLU A 682 -23.46 -17.53 11.58
C GLU A 682 -22.00 -17.28 11.25
N ALA A 683 -21.71 -16.82 10.02
CA ALA A 683 -20.36 -16.45 9.61
C ALA A 683 -19.82 -15.26 10.43
N ALA A 684 -20.64 -14.24 10.69
CA ALA A 684 -20.26 -13.12 11.55
C ALA A 684 -20.00 -13.57 13.00
N ALA A 685 -20.78 -14.51 13.52
CA ALA A 685 -20.59 -15.07 14.85
C ALA A 685 -19.25 -15.83 14.97
N LYS A 686 -18.94 -16.69 14.00
CA LYS A 686 -17.67 -17.43 13.94
C LYS A 686 -16.47 -16.50 13.80
N TYR A 687 -16.58 -15.48 12.95
CA TYR A 687 -15.54 -14.46 12.77
C TYR A 687 -15.30 -13.66 14.06
N LEU A 688 -16.37 -13.27 14.77
CA LEU A 688 -16.27 -12.62 16.09
C LEU A 688 -15.58 -13.52 17.13
N ALA A 689 -15.92 -14.82 17.16
CA ALA A 689 -15.28 -15.76 18.07
C ALA A 689 -13.76 -15.84 17.82
N ALA A 690 -13.32 -15.95 16.57
CA ALA A 690 -11.90 -15.94 16.22
C ALA A 690 -11.21 -14.61 16.58
N ALA A 691 -11.86 -13.47 16.33
CA ALA A 691 -11.31 -12.17 16.70
C ALA A 691 -11.16 -12.01 18.23
N ARG A 692 -12.13 -12.51 19.01
CA ARG A 692 -12.07 -12.53 20.47
C ARG A 692 -11.00 -13.47 21.01
N GLN A 693 -10.85 -14.64 20.40
CA GLN A 693 -9.78 -15.58 20.76
C GLN A 693 -8.40 -14.94 20.60
N ILE A 694 -8.13 -14.30 19.45
CA ILE A 694 -6.87 -13.59 19.23
C ILE A 694 -6.68 -12.50 20.30
N ALA A 695 -7.73 -11.74 20.62
CA ALA A 695 -7.65 -10.69 21.65
C ALA A 695 -7.40 -11.27 23.06
N SER A 696 -8.01 -12.40 23.42
CA SER A 696 -7.79 -13.05 24.72
C SER A 696 -6.39 -13.62 24.85
N GLU A 697 -5.83 -14.24 23.81
CA GLU A 697 -4.45 -14.75 23.81
C GLU A 697 -3.44 -13.62 24.12
N TYR A 698 -3.60 -12.45 23.48
CA TYR A 698 -2.77 -11.28 23.79
C TYR A 698 -3.01 -10.70 25.18
N ARG A 699 -4.24 -10.81 25.70
CA ARG A 699 -4.59 -10.33 27.03
C ARG A 699 -3.95 -11.19 28.11
N GLU A 700 -4.02 -12.51 27.96
CA GLU A 700 -3.37 -13.48 28.85
C GLU A 700 -1.86 -13.22 28.89
N GLU A 701 -1.20 -13.05 27.74
CA GLU A 701 0.24 -12.74 27.67
C GLU A 701 0.59 -11.39 28.35
N LEU A 702 -0.30 -10.39 28.29
CA LEU A 702 -0.11 -9.12 29.02
C LEU A 702 -0.33 -9.26 30.52
N GLU A 703 -1.34 -10.01 30.95
CA GLU A 703 -1.64 -10.28 32.35
C GLU A 703 -0.50 -11.05 33.02
N GLU A 704 0.09 -12.03 32.34
CA GLU A 704 1.30 -12.73 32.78
C GLU A 704 2.50 -11.79 32.99
N MET A 705 2.57 -10.70 32.21
CA MET A 705 3.56 -9.64 32.37
C MET A 705 3.16 -8.56 33.39
N GLY A 706 2.08 -8.74 34.13
CA GLY A 706 1.55 -7.77 35.10
C GLY A 706 1.05 -6.47 34.45
N ARG A 707 0.65 -6.51 33.18
CA ARG A 707 0.10 -5.38 32.43
C ARG A 707 -1.41 -5.53 32.30
N GLY A 708 -2.16 -4.46 32.50
CA GLY A 708 -3.61 -4.46 32.32
C GLY A 708 -4.04 -4.58 30.85
N VAL A 709 -5.33 -4.89 30.65
CA VAL A 709 -5.96 -4.95 29.33
C VAL A 709 -5.80 -3.61 28.61
N PRO A 710 -5.22 -3.60 27.39
CA PRO A 710 -4.98 -2.35 26.67
C PRO A 710 -6.29 -1.77 26.16
N GLN A 711 -6.34 -0.45 26.02
CA GLN A 711 -7.43 0.16 25.25
C GLN A 711 -7.32 -0.24 23.77
N PRO A 712 -8.45 -0.51 23.07
CA PRO A 712 -8.43 -0.82 21.66
C PRO A 712 -7.74 0.26 20.81
N ALA A 713 -6.82 -0.16 19.92
CA ALA A 713 -6.13 0.71 18.98
C ALA A 713 -6.69 0.53 17.57
N PHE A 714 -7.63 1.40 17.21
CA PHE A 714 -8.32 1.34 15.92
C PHE A 714 -7.46 1.92 14.79
N ASN A 715 -7.38 1.20 13.68
CA ASN A 715 -6.83 1.78 12.46
C ASN A 715 -7.87 2.74 11.81
N PRO A 716 -7.48 3.60 10.85
CA PRO A 716 -8.42 4.53 10.23
C PRO A 716 -9.64 3.88 9.56
N LYS A 717 -9.53 2.63 9.06
CA LYS A 717 -10.68 1.90 8.46
C LYS A 717 -11.67 1.49 9.55
N ASP A 718 -11.18 1.07 10.70
CA ASP A 718 -12.02 0.73 11.85
C ASP A 718 -12.76 1.96 12.36
N LEU A 719 -12.07 3.09 12.53
CA LEU A 719 -12.69 4.35 12.95
C LEU A 719 -13.81 4.81 12.01
N SER A 720 -13.62 4.71 10.69
CA SER A 720 -14.67 5.01 9.70
C SER A 720 -15.87 4.07 9.81
N ARG A 721 -15.65 2.77 10.10
CA ARG A 721 -16.74 1.81 10.31
C ARG A 721 -17.53 2.12 11.59
N ILE A 722 -16.82 2.42 12.68
CA ILE A 722 -17.41 2.82 13.97
C ILE A 722 -18.25 4.09 13.80
N ASP A 723 -17.71 5.11 13.11
CA ASP A 723 -18.41 6.37 12.86
C ASP A 723 -19.65 6.19 11.98
N LEU A 724 -19.57 5.32 10.96
CA LEU A 724 -20.76 4.96 10.19
C LEU A 724 -21.81 4.27 11.05
N HIS A 725 -21.43 3.27 11.85
CA HIS A 725 -22.37 2.54 12.70
C HIS A 725 -23.03 3.48 13.72
N ARG A 726 -22.25 4.41 14.30
CA ARG A 726 -22.75 5.51 15.12
C ARG A 726 -23.77 6.35 14.36
N ALA A 727 -23.47 6.78 13.14
CA ALA A 727 -24.37 7.58 12.32
C ALA A 727 -25.68 6.84 11.97
N GLN A 728 -25.64 5.52 11.85
CA GLN A 728 -26.77 4.65 11.53
C GLN A 728 -27.60 4.24 12.75
N SER A 729 -27.03 4.26 13.96
CA SER A 729 -27.72 3.78 15.16
C SER A 729 -28.88 4.71 15.55
N GLU A 730 -30.06 4.11 15.75
CA GLU A 730 -31.24 4.80 16.28
C GLU A 730 -31.15 4.98 17.81
N ASN A 731 -30.37 4.13 18.49
CA ASN A 731 -30.19 4.16 19.93
C ASN A 731 -29.28 5.35 20.34
N ARG A 732 -29.81 6.25 21.16
CA ARG A 732 -29.07 7.45 21.62
C ARG A 732 -27.88 7.11 22.53
N GLU A 733 -28.01 6.08 23.37
CA GLU A 733 -26.95 5.66 24.30
C GLU A 733 -25.81 4.98 23.56
N GLU A 734 -26.12 4.07 22.64
CA GLU A 734 -25.12 3.45 21.77
C GLU A 734 -24.34 4.51 20.99
N ARG A 735 -25.03 5.49 20.41
CA ARG A 735 -24.37 6.62 19.73
C ARG A 735 -23.44 7.41 20.63
N ARG A 736 -23.87 7.75 21.85
CA ARG A 736 -23.02 8.45 22.82
C ARG A 736 -21.79 7.62 23.20
N SER A 737 -21.96 6.31 23.42
CA SER A 737 -20.86 5.40 23.74
C SER A 737 -19.84 5.30 22.59
N LEU A 738 -20.32 5.12 21.35
CA LEU A 738 -19.44 5.09 20.17
C LEU A 738 -18.78 6.44 19.90
N GLN A 739 -19.47 7.56 20.19
CA GLN A 739 -18.88 8.88 20.12
C GLN A 739 -17.71 9.03 21.10
N GLN A 740 -17.93 8.67 22.37
CA GLN A 740 -16.87 8.69 23.39
C GLN A 740 -15.69 7.78 23.01
N LEU A 741 -15.95 6.62 22.40
CA LEU A 741 -14.92 5.72 21.91
C LEU A 741 -14.09 6.36 20.78
N LEU A 742 -14.74 6.95 19.77
CA LEU A 742 -14.06 7.70 18.71
C LEU A 742 -13.25 8.85 19.31
N ASP A 743 -13.81 9.56 20.28
CA ASP A 743 -13.17 10.70 20.94
C ASP A 743 -11.87 10.26 21.63
N ARG A 744 -11.91 9.18 22.42
CA ARG A 744 -10.72 8.63 23.09
C ARG A 744 -9.69 8.04 22.13
N SER A 745 -10.13 7.32 21.11
CA SER A 745 -9.25 6.55 20.22
C SER A 745 -8.40 7.45 19.31
N GLU A 746 -8.90 8.63 18.97
CA GLU A 746 -8.17 9.60 18.15
C GLU A 746 -7.34 10.59 18.98
N LEU A 747 -7.57 10.65 20.30
CA LEU A 747 -6.82 11.49 21.22
C LEU A 747 -5.47 10.90 21.62
N ILE A 748 -5.14 9.65 21.27
CA ILE A 748 -3.84 9.03 21.59
C ILE A 748 -2.76 9.68 20.69
N PRO A 749 -2.06 10.74 21.16
CA PRO A 749 -1.12 11.50 20.35
C PRO A 749 0.23 10.81 20.55
N GLY A 750 0.44 9.66 19.93
CA GLY A 750 1.63 8.86 20.26
C GLY A 750 1.85 7.62 19.43
N MET A 751 0.83 7.08 18.77
CA MET A 751 1.07 6.14 17.66
C MET A 751 1.34 6.95 16.40
N GLU A 752 2.51 7.58 16.37
CA GLU A 752 3.16 7.92 15.12
C GLU A 752 3.31 6.62 14.33
N HIS A 753 2.32 6.31 13.51
CA HIS A 753 2.56 5.55 12.29
C HIS A 753 3.62 6.35 11.55
N ASP A 754 4.85 5.89 11.74
CA ASP A 754 6.09 6.23 11.05
C ASP A 754 5.93 7.44 10.12
N ARG A 755 6.47 8.59 10.54
CA ARG A 755 6.56 9.85 9.75
C ARG A 755 7.28 9.69 8.41
N SER A 756 7.60 8.47 7.97
CA SER A 756 7.78 8.19 6.57
C SER A 756 6.47 8.50 5.84
N GLY A 757 6.49 9.40 4.85
CA GLY A 757 5.38 9.57 3.90
C GLY A 757 5.17 8.35 3.00
N ARG A 758 5.14 7.14 3.59
CA ARG A 758 4.97 5.82 2.98
C ARG A 758 3.75 5.12 3.56
N ASP A 759 2.58 5.70 3.35
CA ASP A 759 1.36 4.90 3.40
C ASP A 759 1.25 4.14 2.05
N TYR A 760 1.55 2.83 2.09
CA TYR A 760 1.64 1.83 1.00
C TYR A 760 2.83 1.99 0.01
N PRO A 761 3.32 0.89 -0.62
CA PRO A 761 4.74 0.71 -0.88
C PRO A 761 5.24 1.67 -1.96
N GLN A 762 5.98 2.69 -1.53
CA GLN A 762 7.05 3.24 -2.34
C GLN A 762 8.04 2.11 -2.60
N ALA A 763 8.01 1.52 -3.81
CA ALA A 763 9.25 1.07 -4.42
C ALA A 763 10.18 2.28 -4.43
N GLY A 764 11.30 2.14 -3.73
CA GLY A 764 12.13 3.26 -3.32
C GLY A 764 12.62 4.11 -4.49
N ASP A 765 12.78 5.40 -4.22
CA ASP A 765 14.09 6.01 -4.39
C ASP A 765 14.22 7.24 -3.48
N ASP A 766 15.30 7.24 -2.70
CA ASP A 766 15.90 8.43 -2.14
C ASP A 766 16.69 9.10 -3.28
N HIS A 767 16.45 10.40 -3.51
CA HIS A 767 17.34 11.44 -4.07
C HIS A 767 16.64 12.35 -5.09
N LEU A 768 16.32 13.58 -4.65
CA LEU A 768 16.63 14.87 -5.29
C LEU A 768 15.87 16.00 -4.56
N HIS A 769 16.59 16.81 -3.79
CA HIS A 769 16.15 18.15 -3.40
C HIS A 769 16.76 19.15 -4.39
N ALA A 770 15.94 20.02 -4.94
CA ALA A 770 16.34 21.35 -5.36
C ALA A 770 15.38 22.35 -4.69
N SER A 771 15.97 23.22 -3.88
CA SER A 771 15.33 24.30 -3.14
C SER A 771 14.92 25.44 -4.07
N ARG A 772 13.80 26.11 -3.76
CA ARG A 772 13.65 27.58 -3.87
C ARG A 772 12.41 28.02 -3.10
N GLU A 773 12.64 28.68 -1.97
CA GLU A 773 11.68 29.63 -1.36
C GLU A 773 11.61 30.90 -2.22
N PRO A 774 10.52 31.66 -2.11
CA PRO A 774 10.70 33.04 -1.71
C PRO A 774 9.86 33.40 -0.48
N LYS A 775 10.51 34.21 0.38
CA LYS A 775 9.93 34.93 1.52
C LYS A 775 8.68 35.71 1.10
N VAL A 776 7.61 35.60 1.87
CA VAL A 776 6.49 36.55 1.84
C VAL A 776 6.39 37.21 3.21
N HIS A 777 6.34 38.54 3.18
CA HIS A 777 6.28 39.45 4.30
C HIS A 777 5.04 39.26 5.16
N ALA A 778 5.21 39.51 6.46
CA ALA A 778 4.14 39.65 7.43
C ALA A 778 3.17 40.78 7.03
N ALA A 779 1.87 40.53 7.14
CA ALA A 779 0.83 41.56 7.13
C ALA A 779 0.08 41.50 8.47
N GLU A 780 0.03 42.64 9.14
CA GLU A 780 -0.68 42.92 10.39
C GLU A 780 -2.21 42.82 10.23
N PRO A 781 -2.96 42.60 11.33
CA PRO A 781 -4.42 42.59 11.30
C PRO A 781 -5.01 44.02 11.29
N PRO A 782 -6.15 44.27 10.63
CA PRO A 782 -6.79 45.58 10.68
C PRO A 782 -7.54 45.77 11.99
N THR A 783 -7.23 46.89 12.64
CA THR A 783 -8.00 47.55 13.69
C THR A 783 -9.05 48.50 13.09
N HIS A 784 -10.01 48.92 13.95
CA HIS A 784 -11.16 49.83 13.75
C HIS A 784 -12.46 49.11 13.35
N VAL A 785 -13.55 49.08 14.13
CA VAL A 785 -14.21 50.07 15.02
C VAL A 785 -14.50 51.40 14.33
N ARG A 786 -15.67 51.46 13.68
CA ARG A 786 -16.77 52.34 14.08
C ARG A 786 -18.10 51.74 13.66
#